data_AF-A0A969DDR9-F1
#
_entry.id   AF-A0A969DDR9-F1
#
_cell.length_a   1.000
_cell.length_b   1.000
_cell.length_c   1.000
_cell.angle_alpha   90.00
_cell.angle_beta   90.00
_cell.angle_gamma   90.00
#
_symmetry.space_group_name_H-M   'P 1'
#
loop_
_entity.id
_entity.type
_entity.pdbx_description
1 polymer ?
#
loop_
_entity_poly.entity_id
_entity_poly.type
_entity_poly.pdbx_seq_one_letter_code
_entity_poly.pdbx_strand_id
1 'polypeptide(L)'
;MAKTTDFTTFATEHPNYFPGQYLLEEDFEIQHKYLSDRQRYYNHSLHVSGIIEGLEVEVTQDKKSLLIKSGSAIDSKGNLVVSKVDITFSEFNNITSGELYIQYFQKQGVQQQENVDESYTRWIENPIFGFAATSPENGIKLAKLTISGDTITLDTNIREYSGLSLPNSNDKALTLRSGGNTNPNLAVLTGSLKIDGDLTVTGIISGKIDTENITSGILSVERIPNLSADKITSGVLAVERIPNLSANKITSGVLAVEHIPNLSANKITSGSINGNINIKGSLTIQEGNVNLAGNQQIIFTDTDITNKLKLQLWDGYGFGINGSTLFYTANGKHSWRDAESKERMLLTTGENGGLTVNGTGSSSFGGSLTVTGSLTINTGGAYSWNKLVVTTTSEWGDGDNKYVTIGAGGADGIMLSNPHVTWRDSRASIRYGRAGGIQSGSYWDCGVRQDGSFSFSLEGPSDHKLTIAKNGNISIEGEIKSRGIHVEYDRTTHIEKDGALYRYNGQVYISIDDNLYIRDYSRNKYIHLDVLNQKINYSSDIKLKKNIQPLENGLQKILSLRGVTFEWKDDEFSQQPHKQLGLIAQEVESIFPEIVQIGHDGIRSIHYIGLITPMIEAIKEQQKQISSLLMRLEEQQNNNVKLKN
;
A
#
# COMPACT_ATOMS: atom_id res chain seq x y z
N MET A 1 36.23 33.01 -0.97
CA MET A 1 35.02 33.83 -1.14
C MET A 1 33.85 32.90 -1.38
N ALA A 2 32.66 33.29 -0.93
CA ALA A 2 31.43 32.69 -1.41
C ALA A 2 31.34 32.90 -2.93
N LYS A 3 30.76 31.94 -3.65
CA LYS A 3 30.61 32.03 -5.10
C LYS A 3 29.46 32.98 -5.43
N THR A 4 29.79 34.22 -5.79
CA THR A 4 28.82 35.25 -6.18
C THR A 4 28.70 35.32 -7.69
N THR A 5 27.55 34.93 -8.23
CA THR A 5 27.24 35.14 -9.65
C THR A 5 26.68 36.54 -9.88
N ASP A 6 27.21 37.24 -10.88
CA ASP A 6 26.60 38.46 -11.39
C ASP A 6 25.41 38.09 -12.28
N PHE A 7 24.21 38.44 -11.83
CA PHE A 7 22.97 38.15 -12.55
C PHE A 7 22.58 39.24 -13.57
N THR A 8 23.30 40.36 -13.64
CA THR A 8 22.95 41.47 -14.57
C THR A 8 23.04 41.09 -16.05
N THR A 9 23.85 40.08 -16.38
CA THR A 9 23.99 39.54 -17.75
C THR A 9 23.44 38.13 -17.89
N PHE A 10 22.65 37.62 -16.95
CA PHE A 10 22.12 36.26 -16.98
C PHE A 10 20.84 36.17 -17.80
N ALA A 11 20.80 35.34 -18.85
CA ALA A 11 19.63 35.25 -19.72
C ALA A 11 18.40 34.67 -18.99
N THR A 12 17.39 35.49 -18.75
CA THR A 12 16.15 35.11 -18.04
C THR A 12 15.07 34.54 -18.97
N GLU A 13 15.14 34.83 -20.26
CA GLU A 13 14.16 34.43 -21.27
C GLU A 13 14.78 33.60 -22.41
N HIS A 14 13.94 32.87 -23.12
CA HIS A 14 14.30 32.07 -24.29
C HIS A 14 13.17 32.17 -25.33
N PRO A 15 13.45 31.93 -26.63
CA PRO A 15 12.41 32.01 -27.65
C PRO A 15 11.31 30.98 -27.44
N ASN A 16 10.08 31.37 -27.77
CA ASN A 16 8.93 30.48 -27.85
C ASN A 16 8.51 30.32 -29.32
N TYR A 17 8.93 29.23 -29.94
CA TYR A 17 8.72 28.99 -31.37
C TYR A 17 7.26 28.69 -31.70
N PHE A 18 6.70 29.36 -32.71
CA PHE A 18 5.37 29.07 -33.25
C PHE A 18 5.37 28.80 -34.76
N PRO A 19 4.41 28.02 -35.29
CA PRO A 19 4.36 27.71 -36.72
C PRO A 19 4.29 28.96 -37.60
N GLY A 20 5.22 29.09 -38.55
CA GLY A 20 5.32 30.22 -39.47
C GLY A 20 6.24 31.36 -39.01
N GLN A 21 6.85 31.28 -37.83
CA GLN A 21 7.88 32.24 -37.40
C GLN A 21 9.20 32.06 -38.17
N TYR A 22 9.81 33.16 -38.61
CA TYR A 22 11.20 33.19 -39.04
C TYR A 22 12.10 33.46 -37.82
N LEU A 23 13.18 32.69 -37.68
CA LEU A 23 14.14 32.83 -36.59
C LEU A 23 15.21 33.85 -36.94
N LEU A 24 15.47 34.78 -36.03
CA LEU A 24 16.52 35.79 -36.13
C LEU A 24 17.82 35.29 -35.46
N GLU A 25 18.95 35.94 -35.76
CA GLU A 25 20.23 35.66 -35.12
C GLU A 25 20.13 35.78 -33.58
N GLU A 26 19.48 36.85 -33.10
CA GLU A 26 19.20 37.09 -31.69
C GLU A 26 18.43 35.95 -31.02
N ASP A 27 17.48 35.30 -31.71
CA ASP A 27 16.76 34.11 -31.17
C ASP A 27 17.73 32.95 -30.90
N PHE A 28 18.71 32.73 -31.78
CA PHE A 28 19.71 31.67 -31.59
C PHE A 28 20.73 32.04 -30.51
N GLU A 29 21.18 33.29 -30.47
CA GLU A 29 22.10 33.78 -29.44
C GLU A 29 21.47 33.71 -28.06
N ILE A 30 20.23 34.19 -27.89
CA ILE A 30 19.54 34.20 -26.60
C ILE A 30 19.18 32.78 -26.15
N GLN A 31 18.76 31.88 -27.06
CA GLN A 31 18.56 30.46 -26.75
C GLN A 31 19.87 29.76 -26.33
N HIS A 32 20.97 30.01 -27.05
CA HIS A 32 22.27 29.43 -26.71
C HIS A 32 22.79 29.95 -25.37
N LYS A 33 22.71 31.26 -25.14
CA LYS A 33 23.09 31.93 -23.89
C LYS A 33 22.22 31.46 -22.72
N TYR A 34 20.91 31.34 -22.90
CA TYR A 34 19.99 30.82 -21.89
C TYR A 34 20.40 29.44 -21.36
N LEU A 35 20.80 28.53 -22.26
CA LEU A 35 21.28 27.20 -21.91
C LEU A 35 22.70 27.24 -21.29
N SER A 36 23.62 27.98 -21.91
CA SER A 36 25.02 28.10 -21.49
C SER A 36 25.15 28.75 -20.10
N ASP A 37 24.44 29.85 -19.85
CA ASP A 37 24.41 30.54 -18.55
C ASP A 37 23.91 29.60 -17.45
N ARG A 38 22.84 28.82 -17.71
CA ARG A 38 22.31 27.83 -16.75
C ARG A 38 23.29 26.72 -16.46
N GLN A 39 23.88 26.11 -17.49
CA GLN A 39 24.85 25.02 -17.32
C GLN A 39 26.10 25.49 -16.57
N ARG A 40 26.65 26.66 -16.95
CA ARG A 40 27.78 27.30 -16.25
C ARG A 40 27.41 27.67 -14.82
N TYR A 41 26.21 28.19 -14.55
CA TYR A 41 25.75 28.52 -13.20
C TYR A 41 25.57 27.29 -12.30
N TYR A 42 25.00 26.19 -12.82
CA TYR A 42 24.93 24.93 -12.08
C TYR A 42 26.33 24.40 -11.73
N ASN A 43 27.22 24.35 -12.73
CA ASN A 43 28.61 23.91 -12.51
C ASN A 43 29.37 24.81 -11.54
N HIS A 44 29.27 26.13 -11.71
CA HIS A 44 29.91 27.10 -10.84
C HIS A 44 29.35 26.99 -9.41
N SER A 45 28.04 26.91 -9.21
CA SER A 45 27.43 26.94 -7.88
C SER A 45 27.57 25.62 -7.12
N LEU A 46 27.34 24.49 -7.81
CA LEU A 46 27.22 23.17 -7.19
C LEU A 46 28.47 22.29 -7.34
N HIS A 47 29.42 22.64 -8.22
CA HIS A 47 30.69 21.93 -8.31
C HIS A 47 31.88 22.76 -7.82
N VAL A 48 32.95 22.06 -7.44
CA VAL A 48 34.26 22.65 -7.15
C VAL A 48 35.16 22.44 -8.36
N SER A 49 35.98 23.44 -8.70
CA SER A 49 36.93 23.33 -9.81
C SER A 49 37.89 22.17 -9.61
N GLY A 50 38.06 21.33 -10.63
CA GLY A 50 38.89 20.13 -10.54
C GLY A 50 38.61 19.11 -11.64
N ILE A 51 39.39 18.04 -11.64
CA ILE A 51 39.32 16.91 -12.59
C ILE A 51 38.04 16.10 -12.31
N ILE A 52 37.22 15.83 -13.32
CA ILE A 52 36.08 14.90 -13.21
C ILE A 52 36.58 13.46 -13.39
N GLU A 53 37.27 13.20 -14.49
CA GLU A 53 37.74 11.89 -14.91
C GLU A 53 38.95 12.00 -15.84
N GLY A 54 39.75 10.94 -15.92
CA GLY A 54 40.91 10.89 -16.82
C GLY A 54 41.96 11.96 -16.50
N LEU A 55 42.63 12.48 -17.53
CA LEU A 55 43.70 13.49 -17.41
C LEU A 55 44.89 13.03 -16.53
N GLU A 56 45.16 11.72 -16.47
CA GLU A 56 46.40 11.19 -15.88
C GLU A 56 47.61 11.71 -16.66
N VAL A 57 48.72 11.92 -15.95
CA VAL A 57 49.98 12.39 -16.54
C VAL A 57 51.02 11.29 -16.32
N GLU A 58 51.70 10.91 -17.40
CA GLU A 58 52.77 9.92 -17.41
C GLU A 58 54.01 10.53 -18.07
N VAL A 59 55.21 10.19 -17.59
CA VAL A 59 56.46 10.56 -18.28
C VAL A 59 56.68 9.56 -19.41
N THR A 60 56.92 10.06 -20.63
CA THR A 60 57.15 9.21 -21.80
C THR A 60 58.49 8.45 -21.70
N GLN A 61 58.66 7.40 -22.51
CA GLN A 61 59.83 6.52 -22.44
C GLN A 61 61.18 7.25 -22.69
N ASP A 62 61.16 8.34 -23.46
CA ASP A 62 62.34 9.18 -23.72
C ASP A 62 62.69 10.13 -22.56
N LYS A 63 61.82 10.24 -21.55
CA LYS A 63 61.86 11.14 -20.39
C LYS A 63 61.83 12.64 -20.70
N LYS A 64 61.60 13.02 -21.96
CA LYS A 64 61.65 14.40 -22.47
C LYS A 64 60.28 15.01 -22.72
N SER A 65 59.21 14.21 -22.64
CA SER A 65 57.83 14.68 -22.80
C SER A 65 56.89 14.02 -21.79
N LEU A 66 55.64 14.48 -21.76
CA LEU A 66 54.58 13.96 -20.92
C LEU A 66 53.43 13.47 -21.78
N LEU A 67 52.93 12.28 -21.48
CA LEU A 67 51.67 11.78 -22.01
C LEU A 67 50.56 12.19 -21.04
N ILE A 68 49.62 13.00 -21.51
CA ILE A 68 48.43 13.40 -20.76
C ILE A 68 47.24 12.64 -21.34
N LYS A 69 46.56 11.85 -20.52
CA LYS A 69 45.42 11.05 -20.95
C LYS A 69 44.21 11.93 -21.31
N SER A 70 43.38 11.42 -22.21
CA SER A 70 42.02 11.95 -22.40
C SER A 70 41.24 12.01 -21.08
N GLY A 71 40.24 12.89 -20.99
CA GLY A 71 39.47 13.11 -19.76
C GLY A 71 38.81 14.49 -19.70
N SER A 72 38.22 14.82 -18.56
CA SER A 72 37.49 16.08 -18.37
C SER A 72 37.67 16.71 -16.98
N ALA A 73 37.44 18.02 -16.92
CA ALA A 73 37.54 18.83 -15.70
C ALA A 73 36.51 19.97 -15.72
N ILE A 74 36.21 20.57 -14.57
CA ILE A 74 35.44 21.82 -14.45
C ILE A 74 36.38 22.93 -13.94
N ASP A 75 36.34 24.10 -14.56
CA ASP A 75 37.09 25.27 -14.10
C ASP A 75 36.36 26.06 -13.00
N SER A 76 37.01 27.07 -12.43
CA SER A 76 36.44 27.92 -11.36
C SER A 76 35.24 28.77 -11.82
N LYS A 77 35.03 28.94 -13.13
CA LYS A 77 33.90 29.64 -13.75
C LYS A 77 32.75 28.71 -14.16
N GLY A 78 32.89 27.40 -13.97
CA GLY A 78 31.87 26.41 -14.33
C GLY A 78 31.93 25.93 -15.78
N ASN A 79 32.98 26.26 -16.54
CA ASN A 79 33.20 25.70 -17.87
C ASN A 79 33.61 24.24 -17.77
N LEU A 80 33.07 23.41 -18.67
CA LEU A 80 33.52 22.03 -18.85
C LEU A 80 34.72 22.02 -19.79
N VAL A 81 35.83 21.43 -19.34
CA VAL A 81 37.08 21.30 -20.07
C VAL A 81 37.22 19.84 -20.49
N VAL A 82 37.27 19.55 -21.79
CA VAL A 82 37.30 18.17 -22.31
C VAL A 82 38.51 17.95 -23.22
N SER A 83 39.39 17.03 -22.83
CA SER A 83 40.44 16.49 -23.70
C SER A 83 39.97 15.17 -24.30
N LYS A 84 39.69 15.16 -25.61
CA LYS A 84 39.10 14.01 -26.31
C LYS A 84 40.09 12.89 -26.66
N VAL A 85 41.39 13.17 -26.59
CA VAL A 85 42.49 12.27 -26.97
C VAL A 85 43.65 12.41 -26.00
N ASP A 86 44.51 11.40 -25.97
CA ASP A 86 45.81 11.48 -25.31
C ASP A 86 46.71 12.51 -26.04
N ILE A 87 47.42 13.35 -25.29
CA ILE A 87 48.25 14.44 -25.82
C ILE A 87 49.67 14.30 -25.29
N THR A 88 50.65 14.43 -26.18
CA THR A 88 52.07 14.52 -25.82
C THR A 88 52.47 15.99 -25.63
N PHE A 89 52.88 16.36 -24.43
CA PHE A 89 53.28 17.72 -24.05
C PHE A 89 54.80 17.83 -23.85
N SER A 90 55.43 18.85 -24.45
CA SER A 90 56.88 19.10 -24.39
C SER A 90 57.27 20.58 -24.23
N GLU A 91 56.30 21.49 -24.06
CA GLU A 91 56.50 22.94 -24.07
C GLU A 91 56.78 23.52 -22.67
N PHE A 92 57.98 23.24 -22.14
CA PHE A 92 58.33 23.60 -20.74
C PHE A 92 58.88 25.02 -20.52
N ASN A 93 59.03 25.84 -21.57
CA ASN A 93 59.33 27.28 -21.49
C ASN A 93 60.51 27.69 -20.57
N ASN A 94 61.57 26.87 -20.50
CA ASN A 94 62.74 27.05 -19.62
C ASN A 94 62.44 27.07 -18.09
N ILE A 95 61.25 26.64 -17.68
CA ILE A 95 60.88 26.55 -16.27
C ILE A 95 61.39 25.21 -15.71
N THR A 96 62.22 25.26 -14.66
CA THR A 96 62.82 24.04 -14.05
C THR A 96 61.95 23.41 -12.95
N SER A 97 60.99 24.14 -12.40
CA SER A 97 59.97 23.58 -11.50
C SER A 97 58.67 24.39 -11.59
N GLY A 98 57.53 23.70 -11.63
CA GLY A 98 56.23 24.35 -11.84
C GLY A 98 55.05 23.38 -11.81
N GLU A 99 53.89 23.87 -12.19
CA GLU A 99 52.61 23.16 -12.25
C GLU A 99 52.18 23.03 -13.72
N LEU A 100 51.90 21.78 -14.13
CA LEU A 100 51.21 21.46 -15.37
C LEU A 100 49.71 21.62 -15.14
N TYR A 101 49.03 22.33 -16.02
CA TYR A 101 47.59 22.58 -15.93
C TYR A 101 46.87 22.45 -17.27
N ILE A 102 45.56 22.26 -17.20
CA ILE A 102 44.63 22.34 -18.33
C ILE A 102 43.67 23.52 -18.09
N GLN A 103 43.32 24.25 -19.15
CA GLN A 103 42.41 25.41 -19.07
C GLN A 103 41.39 25.39 -20.21
N TYR A 104 40.15 25.82 -19.93
CA TYR A 104 39.15 26.08 -20.95
C TYR A 104 39.64 27.16 -21.94
N PHE A 105 39.50 26.88 -23.23
CA PHE A 105 39.73 27.87 -24.28
C PHE A 105 38.76 27.61 -25.44
N GLN A 106 38.08 28.68 -25.87
CA GLN A 106 37.24 28.69 -27.06
C GLN A 106 37.85 29.63 -28.10
N LYS A 107 37.77 29.25 -29.37
CA LYS A 107 38.05 30.15 -30.50
C LYS A 107 37.03 29.94 -31.60
N GLN A 108 36.83 30.96 -32.43
CA GLN A 108 36.10 30.80 -33.67
C GLN A 108 36.88 29.86 -34.62
N GLY A 109 36.16 29.12 -35.46
CA GLY A 109 36.72 28.11 -36.34
C GLY A 109 35.83 27.79 -37.53
N VAL A 110 36.47 27.23 -38.57
CA VAL A 110 35.86 26.96 -39.89
C VAL A 110 35.26 28.22 -40.51
N GLN A 111 36.13 29.05 -41.09
CA GLN A 111 35.76 30.26 -41.82
C GLN A 111 35.04 29.89 -43.13
N GLN A 112 33.85 30.44 -43.36
CA GLN A 112 33.05 30.18 -44.55
C GLN A 112 33.54 30.97 -45.77
N GLN A 113 34.08 32.17 -45.53
CA GLN A 113 34.62 33.06 -46.54
C GLN A 113 35.96 33.62 -46.06
N GLU A 114 37.04 33.21 -46.71
CA GLU A 114 38.44 33.46 -46.29
C GLU A 114 38.80 34.96 -46.13
N ASN A 115 38.03 35.85 -46.75
CA ASN A 115 38.20 37.32 -46.70
C ASN A 115 37.09 38.05 -45.90
N VAL A 116 36.31 37.33 -45.08
CA VAL A 116 35.31 37.92 -44.17
C VAL A 116 35.63 37.45 -42.76
N ASP A 117 36.13 38.36 -41.93
CA ASP A 117 36.64 38.09 -40.58
C ASP A 117 35.57 37.53 -39.63
N GLU A 118 34.29 37.82 -39.86
CA GLU A 118 33.17 37.34 -39.04
C GLU A 118 32.59 36.00 -39.51
N SER A 119 33.02 35.47 -40.66
CA SER A 119 32.36 34.33 -41.32
C SER A 119 32.64 32.95 -40.71
N TYR A 120 32.98 32.87 -39.42
CA TYR A 120 33.27 31.61 -38.74
C TYR A 120 31.99 30.82 -38.42
N THR A 121 31.91 29.60 -38.91
CA THR A 121 30.69 28.77 -38.80
C THR A 121 30.59 27.99 -37.48
N ARG A 122 31.66 27.92 -36.69
CA ARG A 122 31.73 27.15 -35.44
C ARG A 122 32.52 27.88 -34.37
N TRP A 123 32.10 27.70 -33.11
CA TRP A 123 33.00 27.85 -31.97
C TRP A 123 33.66 26.50 -31.70
N ILE A 124 34.99 26.50 -31.57
CA ILE A 124 35.79 25.31 -31.25
C ILE A 124 36.32 25.47 -29.83
N GLU A 125 35.83 24.62 -28.93
CA GLU A 125 36.34 24.45 -27.58
C GLU A 125 37.48 23.43 -27.60
N ASN A 126 38.72 23.89 -27.46
CA ASN A 126 39.91 23.05 -27.37
C ASN A 126 40.69 23.48 -26.13
N PRO A 127 40.93 22.59 -25.15
CA PRO A 127 41.67 22.95 -23.95
C PRO A 127 43.11 23.35 -24.27
N ILE A 128 43.62 24.34 -23.53
CA ILE A 128 45.05 24.66 -23.53
C ILE A 128 45.70 23.87 -22.40
N PHE A 129 46.76 23.13 -22.73
CA PHE A 129 47.70 22.58 -21.76
C PHE A 129 48.86 23.55 -21.60
N GLY A 130 49.22 23.86 -20.36
CA GLY A 130 50.28 24.82 -20.07
C GLY A 130 51.12 24.40 -18.89
N PHE A 131 52.33 24.94 -18.84
CA PHE A 131 53.27 24.74 -17.75
C PHE A 131 53.78 26.10 -17.26
N ALA A 132 53.61 26.37 -15.97
CA ALA A 132 53.97 27.64 -15.34
C ALA A 132 54.47 27.42 -13.91
N ALA A 133 55.23 28.37 -13.35
CA ALA A 133 55.69 28.29 -11.96
C ALA A 133 54.52 28.25 -10.94
N THR A 134 53.34 28.75 -11.34
CA THR A 134 52.07 28.62 -10.62
C THR A 134 50.95 28.63 -11.67
N SER A 135 49.96 27.75 -11.55
CA SER A 135 48.85 27.68 -12.51
C SER A 135 48.01 28.97 -12.52
N PRO A 136 47.44 29.37 -13.68
CA PRO A 136 46.45 30.44 -13.76
C PRO A 136 45.22 30.17 -12.89
N GLU A 137 44.49 31.23 -12.51
CA GLU A 137 43.29 31.15 -11.64
C GLU A 137 42.18 30.20 -12.14
N ASN A 138 42.08 30.01 -13.46
CA ASN A 138 41.12 29.12 -14.11
C ASN A 138 41.77 27.82 -14.64
N GLY A 139 43.05 27.57 -14.32
CA GLY A 139 43.78 26.38 -14.73
C GLY A 139 43.62 25.25 -13.71
N ILE A 140 43.16 24.08 -14.16
CA ILE A 140 43.05 22.88 -13.34
C ILE A 140 44.40 22.17 -13.30
N LYS A 141 44.93 21.96 -12.09
CA LYS A 141 46.24 21.37 -11.83
C LYS A 141 46.24 19.87 -12.15
N LEU A 142 47.18 19.43 -12.99
CA LEU A 142 47.35 18.03 -13.40
C LEU A 142 48.55 17.36 -12.74
N ALA A 143 49.67 18.08 -12.58
CA ALA A 143 50.84 17.58 -11.86
C ALA A 143 51.84 18.69 -11.53
N LYS A 144 52.66 18.49 -10.50
CA LYS A 144 53.86 19.30 -10.26
C LYS A 144 55.04 18.62 -10.96
N LEU A 145 55.85 19.40 -11.66
CA LEU A 145 57.02 18.92 -12.39
C LEU A 145 58.30 19.54 -11.83
N THR A 146 59.37 18.76 -11.83
CA THR A 146 60.74 19.28 -11.65
C THR A 146 61.63 18.71 -12.74
N ILE A 147 62.29 19.58 -13.49
CA ILE A 147 63.09 19.26 -14.67
C ILE A 147 64.56 19.47 -14.32
N SER A 148 65.35 18.39 -14.37
CA SER A 148 66.78 18.41 -14.07
C SER A 148 67.55 17.85 -15.27
N GLY A 149 68.00 18.76 -16.14
CA GLY A 149 68.52 18.39 -17.47
C GLY A 149 67.42 17.74 -18.32
N ASP A 150 67.73 16.61 -18.95
CA ASP A 150 66.82 15.83 -19.79
C ASP A 150 65.83 14.93 -19.01
N THR A 151 65.73 15.06 -17.68
CA THR A 151 64.85 14.19 -16.86
C THR A 151 63.75 14.99 -16.17
N ILE A 152 62.49 14.62 -16.47
CA ILE A 152 61.29 15.13 -15.79
C ILE A 152 60.97 14.24 -14.58
N THR A 153 60.84 14.85 -13.40
CA THR A 153 60.29 14.25 -12.19
C THR A 153 58.85 14.72 -12.01
N LEU A 154 57.94 13.77 -11.80
CA LEU A 154 56.50 13.97 -11.77
C LEU A 154 55.94 13.75 -10.36
N ASP A 155 55.18 14.71 -9.85
CA ASP A 155 54.39 14.61 -8.61
C ASP A 155 52.90 14.86 -8.92
N THR A 156 52.10 13.80 -8.86
CA THR A 156 50.65 13.86 -9.13
C THR A 156 49.80 14.06 -7.87
N ASN A 157 50.43 14.25 -6.70
CA ASN A 157 49.68 14.43 -5.44
C ASN A 157 48.95 15.77 -5.35
N ILE A 158 49.30 16.74 -6.21
CA ILE A 158 48.60 18.02 -6.34
C ILE A 158 47.29 17.94 -7.17
N ARG A 159 46.93 16.76 -7.69
CA ARG A 159 45.71 16.57 -8.48
C ARG A 159 44.46 16.77 -7.63
N GLU A 160 43.67 17.73 -8.04
CA GLU A 160 42.46 18.17 -7.36
C GLU A 160 41.23 17.77 -8.17
N TYR A 161 40.47 16.79 -7.67
CA TYR A 161 39.25 16.31 -8.32
C TYR A 161 38.07 17.25 -8.07
N SER A 162 37.16 17.33 -9.04
CA SER A 162 35.85 17.98 -8.89
C SER A 162 35.05 17.27 -7.79
N GLY A 163 34.08 17.97 -7.23
CA GLY A 163 33.26 17.49 -6.14
C GLY A 163 32.02 18.35 -5.95
N LEU A 164 31.32 18.15 -4.83
CA LEU A 164 30.14 18.94 -4.48
C LEU A 164 30.56 20.22 -3.75
N SER A 165 30.01 21.35 -4.19
CA SER A 165 30.03 22.64 -3.51
C SER A 165 28.66 22.85 -2.86
N LEU A 166 28.63 23.05 -1.55
CA LEU A 166 27.43 23.36 -0.78
C LEU A 166 27.42 24.88 -0.48
N PRO A 167 26.54 25.66 -1.17
CA PRO A 167 26.44 27.09 -0.96
C PRO A 167 26.08 27.42 0.48
N ASN A 168 26.75 28.43 1.05
CA ASN A 168 26.45 28.95 2.38
C ASN A 168 26.81 30.45 2.43
N SER A 169 26.37 31.14 3.49
CA SER A 169 26.54 32.59 3.65
C SER A 169 27.92 33.02 4.14
N ASN A 170 28.86 32.10 4.38
CA ASN A 170 30.23 32.41 4.78
C ASN A 170 31.15 32.46 3.55
N ASP A 171 32.27 33.19 3.64
CA ASP A 171 33.25 33.36 2.56
C ASP A 171 34.02 32.08 2.14
N LYS A 172 33.61 30.92 2.63
CA LYS A 172 34.16 29.61 2.27
C LYS A 172 33.00 28.64 1.99
N ALA A 173 32.89 28.21 0.73
CA ALA A 173 32.01 27.12 0.36
C ALA A 173 32.40 25.84 1.13
N LEU A 174 31.39 25.12 1.64
CA LEU A 174 31.57 23.79 2.21
C LEU A 174 31.69 22.81 1.04
N THR A 175 32.78 22.05 0.97
CA THR A 175 33.06 21.17 -0.18
C THR A 175 33.18 19.71 0.23
N LEU A 176 32.70 18.81 -0.62
CA LEU A 176 32.90 17.37 -0.52
C LEU A 176 33.63 16.87 -1.77
N ARG A 177 34.87 16.39 -1.62
CA ARG A 177 35.77 15.98 -2.72
C ARG A 177 36.42 14.63 -2.42
N SER A 178 37.10 14.01 -3.38
CA SER A 178 38.00 12.88 -3.07
C SER A 178 39.30 13.36 -2.40
N GLY A 179 40.01 12.45 -1.72
CA GLY A 179 41.35 12.69 -1.16
C GLY A 179 42.48 12.73 -2.21
N GLY A 180 42.14 12.91 -3.49
CA GLY A 180 43.09 12.90 -4.61
C GLY A 180 43.82 11.57 -4.80
N ASN A 181 44.89 11.60 -5.58
CA ASN A 181 45.69 10.40 -5.89
C ASN A 181 46.27 9.71 -4.64
N THR A 182 46.51 10.45 -3.55
CA THR A 182 47.06 9.88 -2.30
C THR A 182 46.07 8.98 -1.57
N ASN A 183 44.78 9.31 -1.63
CA ASN A 183 43.71 8.66 -0.88
C ASN A 183 42.43 8.63 -1.74
N PRO A 184 42.40 7.86 -2.84
CA PRO A 184 41.30 7.93 -3.83
C PRO A 184 39.95 7.50 -3.26
N ASN A 185 39.95 6.63 -2.24
CA ASN A 185 38.74 6.15 -1.55
C ASN A 185 38.34 7.01 -0.32
N LEU A 186 39.03 8.13 -0.06
CA LEU A 186 38.69 9.05 1.02
C LEU A 186 37.76 10.15 0.49
N ALA A 187 36.62 10.35 1.16
CA ALA A 187 35.80 11.54 0.97
C ALA A 187 36.21 12.63 1.98
N VAL A 188 36.54 13.82 1.49
CA VAL A 188 37.02 14.96 2.27
C VAL A 188 35.95 16.04 2.31
N LEU A 189 35.40 16.29 3.50
CA LEU A 189 34.45 17.38 3.78
C LEU A 189 35.18 18.57 4.43
N THR A 190 35.05 19.78 3.86
CA THR A 190 35.71 20.99 4.39
C THR A 190 34.83 21.77 5.38
N GLY A 191 34.43 21.11 6.48
CA GLY A 191 33.67 21.76 7.55
C GLY A 191 33.03 20.77 8.51
N SER A 192 31.96 21.19 9.18
CA SER A 192 31.20 20.35 10.13
C SER A 192 30.11 19.55 9.44
N LEU A 193 29.87 18.33 9.92
CA LEU A 193 28.77 17.45 9.50
C LEU A 193 27.76 17.31 10.64
N LYS A 194 26.48 17.58 10.37
CA LYS A 194 25.36 17.18 11.24
C LYS A 194 24.64 16.00 10.57
N ILE A 195 24.27 15.01 11.37
CA ILE A 195 23.41 13.88 10.97
C ILE A 195 22.22 13.87 11.93
N ASP A 196 21.00 13.74 11.41
CA ASP A 196 19.76 13.84 12.20
C ASP A 196 19.24 12.46 12.68
N GLY A 197 19.88 11.38 12.23
CA GLY A 197 19.67 10.00 12.66
C GLY A 197 21.01 9.29 12.95
N ASP A 198 21.00 7.96 12.93
CA ASP A 198 22.16 7.16 13.34
C ASP A 198 23.33 7.21 12.33
N LEU A 199 24.55 7.35 12.85
CA LEU A 199 25.80 7.16 12.10
C LEU A 199 26.46 5.83 12.49
N THR A 200 26.35 4.82 11.63
CA THR A 200 27.08 3.56 11.78
C THR A 200 28.47 3.68 11.16
N VAL A 201 29.53 3.59 11.99
CA VAL A 201 30.92 3.52 11.53
C VAL A 201 31.50 2.14 11.84
N THR A 202 31.83 1.38 10.79
CA THR A 202 32.50 0.07 10.90
C THR A 202 34.02 0.18 11.02
N GLY A 203 34.59 1.34 10.68
CA GLY A 203 36.01 1.67 10.82
C GLY A 203 36.35 2.41 12.12
N ILE A 204 37.48 3.11 12.12
CA ILE A 204 37.97 3.89 13.27
C ILE A 204 37.58 5.36 13.10
N ILE A 205 36.96 5.95 14.12
CA ILE A 205 36.87 7.41 14.27
C ILE A 205 38.11 7.88 15.01
N SER A 206 38.99 8.63 14.33
CA SER A 206 40.21 9.21 14.92
C SER A 206 40.04 10.72 15.16
N GLY A 207 40.35 11.17 16.38
CA GLY A 207 40.24 12.57 16.79
C GLY A 207 39.86 12.72 18.27
N LYS A 208 39.87 13.96 18.78
CA LYS A 208 39.33 14.27 20.10
C LYS A 208 37.81 14.34 20.02
N ILE A 209 37.12 13.31 20.51
CA ILE A 209 35.69 13.42 20.81
C ILE A 209 35.57 14.22 22.11
N ASP A 210 34.95 15.39 22.05
CA ASP A 210 34.77 16.20 23.26
C ASP A 210 33.63 15.62 24.11
N THR A 211 33.97 15.18 25.32
CA THR A 211 33.06 14.44 26.21
C THR A 211 31.89 15.28 26.68
N GLU A 212 32.02 16.61 26.68
CA GLU A 212 30.93 17.54 27.03
C GLU A 212 29.74 17.48 26.06
N ASN A 213 29.96 16.97 24.83
CA ASN A 213 28.93 16.85 23.80
C ASN A 213 28.29 15.45 23.72
N ILE A 214 28.64 14.50 24.62
CA ILE A 214 28.04 13.16 24.66
C ILE A 214 26.88 13.17 25.68
N THR A 215 25.68 13.55 25.22
CA THR A 215 24.48 13.61 26.09
C THR A 215 23.87 12.25 26.39
N SER A 216 24.11 11.25 25.53
CA SER A 216 23.58 9.88 25.68
C SER A 216 24.32 8.90 24.76
N GLY A 217 24.52 7.65 25.20
CA GLY A 217 25.07 6.58 24.36
C GLY A 217 25.49 5.35 25.17
N ILE A 218 25.63 4.19 24.52
CA ILE A 218 26.17 2.97 25.13
C ILE A 218 27.67 2.90 24.83
N LEU A 219 28.50 3.13 25.85
CA LEU A 219 29.95 2.90 25.78
C LEU A 219 30.25 1.43 26.12
N SER A 220 31.09 0.77 25.31
CA SER A 220 31.66 -0.53 25.67
C SER A 220 32.41 -0.44 27.00
N VAL A 221 32.24 -1.44 27.87
CA VAL A 221 32.89 -1.53 29.18
C VAL A 221 34.42 -1.42 29.09
N GLU A 222 35.02 -1.86 27.99
CA GLU A 222 36.47 -1.75 27.74
C GLU A 222 36.97 -0.30 27.57
N ARG A 223 36.06 0.65 27.31
CA ARG A 223 36.35 2.08 27.17
C ARG A 223 35.99 2.90 28.42
N ILE A 224 35.53 2.25 29.49
CA ILE A 224 35.28 2.88 30.79
C ILE A 224 36.50 2.60 31.68
N PRO A 225 37.36 3.59 31.99
CA PRO A 225 38.47 3.37 32.92
C PRO A 225 37.94 3.05 34.32
N ASN A 226 38.68 2.22 35.08
CA ASN A 226 38.32 1.77 36.43
C ASN A 226 37.85 2.94 37.31
N LEU A 227 36.57 2.94 37.67
CA LEU A 227 35.98 3.92 38.57
C LEU A 227 36.36 3.55 40.02
N SER A 228 37.02 4.46 40.75
CA SER A 228 37.35 4.19 42.15
C SER A 228 36.08 4.02 42.99
N ALA A 229 36.10 3.08 43.93
CA ALA A 229 34.95 2.79 44.81
C ALA A 229 34.52 4.03 45.61
N ASP A 230 35.45 4.91 45.94
CA ASP A 230 35.22 6.18 46.66
C ASP A 230 34.33 7.17 45.90
N LYS A 231 34.09 6.94 44.59
CA LYS A 231 33.14 7.73 43.77
C LYS A 231 31.75 7.10 43.65
N ILE A 232 31.49 5.96 44.31
CA ILE A 232 30.18 5.31 44.33
C ILE A 232 29.39 5.81 45.56
N THR A 233 28.68 6.93 45.41
CA THR A 233 27.90 7.53 46.51
C THR A 233 26.53 6.89 46.73
N SER A 234 26.07 6.03 45.80
CA SER A 234 24.80 5.29 45.90
C SER A 234 24.75 4.13 44.91
N GLY A 235 24.16 2.99 45.30
CA GLY A 235 23.93 1.84 44.41
C GLY A 235 23.52 0.58 45.19
N VAL A 236 23.14 -0.49 44.47
CA VAL A 236 22.82 -1.80 45.04
C VAL A 236 23.89 -2.81 44.59
N LEU A 237 24.48 -3.53 45.54
CA LEU A 237 25.44 -4.61 45.27
C LEU A 237 24.77 -5.97 45.53
N ALA A 238 25.03 -6.93 44.65
CA ALA A 238 24.53 -8.30 44.78
C ALA A 238 25.30 -9.10 45.85
N VAL A 239 24.62 -10.07 46.48
CA VAL A 239 25.04 -10.75 47.72
C VAL A 239 26.36 -11.52 47.54
N GLU A 240 26.61 -12.06 46.35
CA GLU A 240 27.86 -12.76 45.99
C GLU A 240 29.13 -11.88 46.08
N ARG A 241 29.00 -10.57 46.29
CA ARG A 241 30.13 -9.65 46.55
C ARG A 241 30.41 -9.42 48.05
N ILE A 242 29.78 -10.18 48.96
CA ILE A 242 29.95 -10.08 50.42
C ILE A 242 30.63 -11.36 50.96
N PRO A 243 31.82 -11.29 51.62
CA PRO A 243 32.52 -12.47 52.14
C PRO A 243 31.90 -13.12 53.39
N ASN A 244 32.19 -14.42 53.60
CA ASN A 244 31.71 -15.25 54.72
C ASN A 244 32.22 -14.79 56.11
N LEU A 245 31.39 -14.98 57.16
CA LEU A 245 31.66 -14.54 58.54
C LEU A 245 31.84 -15.72 59.53
N SER A 246 32.72 -15.57 60.52
CA SER A 246 33.07 -16.64 61.49
C SER A 246 32.16 -16.68 62.73
N ALA A 247 31.86 -17.90 63.21
CA ALA A 247 30.96 -18.16 64.35
C ALA A 247 31.37 -17.49 65.67
N ASN A 248 32.65 -17.17 65.85
CA ASN A 248 33.16 -16.47 67.04
C ASN A 248 32.63 -15.02 67.17
N LYS A 249 31.88 -14.53 66.16
CA LYS A 249 31.18 -13.24 66.16
C LYS A 249 29.67 -13.36 66.43
N ILE A 250 29.16 -14.55 66.78
CA ILE A 250 27.74 -14.80 67.07
C ILE A 250 27.52 -14.72 68.58
N THR A 251 26.93 -13.62 69.06
CA THR A 251 26.65 -13.39 70.49
C THR A 251 25.22 -13.77 70.92
N SER A 252 24.39 -14.29 70.01
CA SER A 252 23.01 -14.74 70.28
C SER A 252 22.48 -15.66 69.16
N GLY A 253 21.76 -16.73 69.50
CA GLY A 253 21.13 -17.65 68.54
C GLY A 253 20.55 -18.91 69.19
N VAL A 254 19.88 -19.76 68.39
CA VAL A 254 19.35 -21.09 68.79
C VAL A 254 20.28 -22.18 68.28
N LEU A 255 20.54 -23.22 69.08
CA LEU A 255 21.45 -24.33 68.77
C LEU A 255 20.72 -25.69 68.81
N ALA A 256 21.22 -26.65 68.04
CA ALA A 256 20.68 -28.01 67.95
C ALA A 256 21.08 -28.91 69.13
N VAL A 257 20.30 -29.97 69.37
CA VAL A 257 20.32 -30.75 70.63
C VAL A 257 21.56 -31.62 70.78
N GLU A 258 22.17 -32.07 69.68
CA GLU A 258 23.41 -32.86 69.67
C GLU A 258 24.62 -32.18 70.33
N HIS A 259 24.55 -30.87 70.61
CA HIS A 259 25.61 -30.11 71.26
C HIS A 259 25.37 -29.86 72.78
N ILE A 260 24.47 -30.60 73.44
CA ILE A 260 24.08 -30.39 74.86
C ILE A 260 24.48 -31.60 75.76
N PRO A 261 25.30 -31.43 76.81
CA PRO A 261 25.67 -32.51 77.75
C PRO A 261 24.62 -32.87 78.82
N ASN A 262 24.84 -34.01 79.49
CA ASN A 262 23.91 -34.69 80.40
C ASN A 262 23.47 -33.86 81.65
N LEU A 263 22.18 -33.89 82.01
CA LEU A 263 21.54 -32.97 82.97
C LEU A 263 20.69 -33.70 84.04
N SER A 264 20.69 -33.19 85.29
CA SER A 264 19.96 -33.80 86.42
C SER A 264 18.47 -33.42 86.45
N ALA A 265 17.59 -34.40 86.73
CA ALA A 265 16.13 -34.30 86.64
C ALA A 265 15.51 -33.14 87.46
N ASN A 266 16.10 -32.77 88.59
CA ASN A 266 15.60 -31.68 89.45
C ASN A 266 15.76 -30.29 88.81
N LYS A 267 16.43 -30.19 87.65
CA LYS A 267 16.56 -28.98 86.83
C LYS A 267 15.67 -29.00 85.58
N ILE A 268 14.82 -30.02 85.41
CA ILE A 268 13.90 -30.16 84.29
C ILE A 268 12.51 -29.69 84.74
N THR A 269 12.22 -28.40 84.56
CA THR A 269 10.92 -27.79 84.90
C THR A 269 9.83 -28.04 83.85
N SER A 270 10.22 -28.56 82.67
CA SER A 270 9.34 -28.92 81.56
C SER A 270 10.08 -29.87 80.61
N GLY A 271 9.41 -30.89 80.07
CA GLY A 271 10.02 -31.81 79.10
C GLY A 271 9.06 -32.91 78.63
N SER A 272 9.47 -33.66 77.60
CA SER A 272 8.74 -34.82 77.07
C SER A 272 9.54 -36.10 77.32
N ILE A 273 8.87 -37.18 77.73
CA ILE A 273 9.48 -38.49 78.03
C ILE A 273 9.00 -39.50 77.00
N ASN A 274 9.93 -40.05 76.22
CA ASN A 274 9.64 -41.12 75.26
C ASN A 274 9.88 -42.50 75.92
N GLY A 275 8.85 -43.05 76.55
CA GLY A 275 8.91 -44.37 77.21
C GLY A 275 7.67 -44.66 78.07
N ASN A 276 7.57 -45.89 78.60
CA ASN A 276 6.44 -46.30 79.42
C ASN A 276 6.43 -45.60 80.79
N ILE A 277 5.38 -44.84 81.08
CA ILE A 277 5.18 -44.19 82.40
C ILE A 277 4.33 -45.12 83.27
N ASN A 278 4.89 -45.58 84.40
CA ASN A 278 4.24 -46.56 85.27
C ASN A 278 3.85 -45.91 86.62
N ILE A 279 2.64 -45.35 86.69
CA ILE A 279 2.17 -44.55 87.83
C ILE A 279 1.32 -45.43 88.76
N LYS A 280 1.75 -45.61 90.01
CA LYS A 280 1.03 -46.39 91.04
C LYS A 280 -0.09 -45.59 91.75
N GLY A 281 -0.69 -44.63 91.06
CA GLY A 281 -1.67 -43.69 91.60
C GLY A 281 -2.36 -42.89 90.50
N SER A 282 -3.10 -41.84 90.88
CA SER A 282 -3.86 -41.01 89.94
C SER A 282 -2.95 -40.24 88.97
N LEU A 283 -3.22 -40.35 87.67
CA LEU A 283 -2.73 -39.41 86.67
C LEU A 283 -3.78 -38.32 86.45
N THR A 284 -3.48 -37.09 86.86
CA THR A 284 -4.34 -35.93 86.63
C THR A 284 -3.67 -35.01 85.60
N ILE A 285 -4.28 -34.89 84.42
CA ILE A 285 -3.86 -33.95 83.39
C ILE A 285 -4.79 -32.74 83.50
N GLN A 286 -4.30 -31.64 84.06
CA GLN A 286 -5.01 -30.36 84.06
C GLN A 286 -4.69 -29.61 82.76
N GLU A 287 -5.74 -29.14 82.08
CA GLU A 287 -5.69 -28.22 80.93
C GLU A 287 -4.97 -28.75 79.66
N GLY A 288 -4.72 -30.06 79.55
CA GLY A 288 -4.11 -30.70 78.39
C GLY A 288 -4.99 -31.77 77.74
N ASN A 289 -4.99 -31.82 76.40
CA ASN A 289 -5.60 -32.92 75.63
C ASN A 289 -4.73 -34.18 75.70
N VAL A 290 -5.34 -35.35 75.93
CA VAL A 290 -4.65 -36.65 75.77
C VAL A 290 -4.54 -36.96 74.28
N ASN A 291 -3.34 -36.81 73.71
CA ASN A 291 -3.11 -37.03 72.29
C ASN A 291 -2.54 -38.44 72.04
N LEU A 292 -3.39 -39.37 71.58
CA LEU A 292 -3.01 -40.76 71.28
C LEU A 292 -2.49 -40.86 69.84
N ALA A 293 -1.18 -40.86 69.67
CA ALA A 293 -0.55 -40.90 68.34
C ALA A 293 -0.40 -42.34 67.80
N GLY A 294 -0.73 -42.52 66.51
CA GLY A 294 -0.70 -43.82 65.81
C GLY A 294 -2.04 -44.57 65.86
N ASN A 295 -2.05 -45.83 65.38
CA ASN A 295 -3.23 -46.71 65.40
C ASN A 295 -3.52 -47.25 66.82
N GLN A 296 -3.68 -46.37 67.80
CA GLN A 296 -4.04 -46.72 69.17
C GLN A 296 -5.55 -46.75 69.35
N GLN A 297 -6.04 -47.74 70.09
CA GLN A 297 -7.46 -47.88 70.42
C GLN A 297 -7.67 -47.57 71.91
N ILE A 298 -8.69 -46.78 72.22
CA ILE A 298 -9.26 -46.76 73.58
C ILE A 298 -10.15 -47.99 73.70
N ILE A 299 -9.58 -49.08 74.21
CA ILE A 299 -10.29 -50.35 74.39
C ILE A 299 -10.96 -50.35 75.77
N PHE A 300 -12.28 -50.23 75.80
CA PHE A 300 -13.07 -50.51 76.99
C PHE A 300 -13.26 -52.02 77.10
N THR A 301 -12.47 -52.67 77.95
CA THR A 301 -12.52 -54.14 78.15
C THR A 301 -13.57 -54.57 79.19
N ASP A 302 -14.53 -53.70 79.52
CA ASP A 302 -15.63 -54.05 80.42
C ASP A 302 -16.58 -55.03 79.71
N THR A 303 -16.81 -56.18 80.32
CA THR A 303 -17.73 -57.22 79.82
C THR A 303 -19.14 -57.05 80.38
N ASP A 304 -19.39 -56.06 81.26
CA ASP A 304 -20.72 -55.73 81.76
C ASP A 304 -21.57 -55.00 80.70
N ILE A 305 -22.37 -55.78 79.97
CA ILE A 305 -23.32 -55.30 78.98
C ILE A 305 -24.49 -54.47 79.54
N THR A 306 -24.60 -54.29 80.87
CA THR A 306 -25.57 -53.37 81.47
C THR A 306 -25.08 -51.91 81.44
N ASN A 307 -23.77 -51.68 81.38
CA ASN A 307 -23.17 -50.37 81.18
C ASN A 307 -23.24 -49.92 79.72
N LYS A 308 -24.34 -49.24 79.35
CA LYS A 308 -24.44 -48.55 78.06
C LYS A 308 -23.49 -47.35 78.01
N LEU A 309 -22.26 -47.57 77.52
CA LEU A 309 -21.34 -46.49 77.14
C LEU A 309 -21.95 -45.67 75.98
N LYS A 310 -22.67 -44.61 76.33
CA LYS A 310 -23.20 -43.64 75.38
C LYS A 310 -22.24 -42.46 75.25
N LEU A 311 -21.51 -42.39 74.14
CA LEU A 311 -20.88 -41.14 73.69
C LEU A 311 -21.96 -40.27 73.02
N GLN A 312 -22.76 -39.63 73.88
CA GLN A 312 -23.89 -38.79 73.49
C GLN A 312 -23.42 -37.32 73.41
N LEU A 313 -23.12 -36.86 72.18
CA LEU A 313 -22.63 -35.50 71.93
C LEU A 313 -23.78 -34.47 71.76
N TRP A 314 -24.99 -34.90 71.37
CA TRP A 314 -26.27 -34.24 71.67
C TRP A 314 -27.48 -35.08 71.25
N ASP A 315 -28.69 -34.57 71.51
CA ASP A 315 -29.98 -35.27 71.36
C ASP A 315 -30.67 -34.83 70.05
N GLY A 316 -30.15 -35.29 68.91
CA GLY A 316 -30.68 -34.99 67.58
C GLY A 316 -29.85 -35.63 66.47
N TYR A 317 -30.43 -35.78 65.28
CA TYR A 317 -29.84 -36.56 64.17
C TYR A 317 -28.46 -36.04 63.68
N GLY A 318 -27.42 -36.87 63.83
CA GLY A 318 -26.06 -36.68 63.28
C GLY A 318 -24.97 -36.80 64.37
N PHE A 319 -23.72 -37.19 64.09
CA PHE A 319 -23.07 -37.74 62.90
C PHE A 319 -21.86 -38.57 63.37
N GLY A 320 -21.67 -39.79 62.85
CA GLY A 320 -20.55 -40.66 63.26
C GLY A 320 -19.43 -40.66 62.23
N ILE A 321 -18.21 -40.28 62.65
CA ILE A 321 -16.99 -40.35 61.82
C ILE A 321 -16.07 -41.43 62.38
N ASN A 322 -15.54 -42.30 61.52
CA ASN A 322 -14.38 -43.13 61.80
C ASN A 322 -13.31 -42.88 60.71
N GLY A 323 -12.03 -43.03 61.08
CA GLY A 323 -10.85 -42.50 60.39
C GLY A 323 -10.44 -43.17 59.08
N SER A 324 -11.38 -43.55 58.21
CA SER A 324 -11.07 -44.01 56.86
C SER A 324 -12.13 -43.71 55.79
N THR A 325 -13.27 -43.09 56.11
CA THR A 325 -14.14 -42.44 55.10
C THR A 325 -15.16 -41.51 55.76
N LEU A 326 -15.28 -40.28 55.24
CA LEU A 326 -16.58 -39.58 55.30
C LEU A 326 -17.47 -40.30 54.27
N PHE A 327 -18.61 -40.83 54.70
CA PHE A 327 -19.59 -41.51 53.84
C PHE A 327 -19.15 -42.89 53.26
N TYR A 328 -19.09 -43.92 54.10
CA TYR A 328 -19.15 -45.31 53.64
C TYR A 328 -20.57 -45.86 53.71
N THR A 329 -21.11 -46.25 52.56
CA THR A 329 -22.24 -47.19 52.45
C THR A 329 -21.75 -48.43 51.73
N ALA A 330 -22.06 -49.62 52.26
CA ALA A 330 -21.96 -50.83 51.47
C ALA A 330 -22.78 -50.63 50.17
N ASN A 331 -22.14 -50.79 49.01
CA ASN A 331 -22.70 -50.59 47.66
C ASN A 331 -22.89 -49.12 47.19
N GLY A 332 -22.19 -48.13 47.76
CA GLY A 332 -21.98 -46.81 47.13
C GLY A 332 -23.23 -45.93 46.93
N LYS A 333 -24.20 -45.98 47.85
CA LYS A 333 -25.52 -45.35 47.74
C LYS A 333 -25.93 -44.65 49.04
N HIS A 334 -25.96 -43.33 49.04
CA HIS A 334 -26.47 -42.53 50.16
C HIS A 334 -27.96 -42.24 49.99
N SER A 335 -28.80 -42.98 50.72
CA SER A 335 -30.27 -42.87 50.64
C SER A 335 -30.87 -42.11 51.83
N TRP A 336 -31.66 -41.07 51.54
CA TRP A 336 -32.64 -40.54 52.49
C TRP A 336 -33.99 -41.22 52.26
N ARG A 337 -34.54 -41.78 53.33
CA ARG A 337 -35.76 -42.57 53.33
C ARG A 337 -36.84 -41.91 54.18
N ASP A 338 -38.09 -42.04 53.75
CA ASP A 338 -39.23 -41.62 54.57
C ASP A 338 -39.52 -42.62 55.70
N ALA A 339 -40.50 -42.30 56.56
CA ALA A 339 -40.89 -43.14 57.70
C ALA A 339 -41.41 -44.53 57.30
N GLU A 340 -41.78 -44.73 56.02
CA GLU A 340 -42.18 -46.01 55.44
C GLU A 340 -41.00 -46.76 54.80
N SER A 341 -39.76 -46.30 55.04
CA SER A 341 -38.52 -46.84 54.47
C SER A 341 -38.35 -46.71 52.95
N LYS A 342 -39.17 -45.89 52.25
CA LYS A 342 -39.03 -45.66 50.81
C LYS A 342 -37.94 -44.64 50.52
N GLU A 343 -37.14 -44.89 49.49
CA GLU A 343 -36.05 -44.01 49.06
C GLU A 343 -36.59 -42.76 48.34
N ARG A 344 -36.31 -41.57 48.90
CA ARG A 344 -36.84 -40.28 48.43
C ARG A 344 -35.80 -39.44 47.70
N MET A 345 -34.55 -39.56 48.13
CA MET A 345 -33.40 -38.98 47.46
C MET A 345 -32.23 -39.95 47.60
N LEU A 346 -31.64 -40.30 46.46
CA LEU A 346 -30.42 -41.10 46.38
C LEU A 346 -29.28 -40.22 45.84
N LEU A 347 -28.22 -40.11 46.63
CA LEU A 347 -26.95 -39.53 46.24
C LEU A 347 -25.99 -40.68 45.88
N THR A 348 -25.54 -40.71 44.63
CA THR A 348 -24.49 -41.63 44.16
C THR A 348 -23.37 -40.82 43.53
N THR A 349 -22.13 -41.09 43.95
CA THR A 349 -20.92 -40.66 43.24
C THR A 349 -20.58 -41.68 42.17
N GLY A 350 -20.49 -41.26 40.91
CA GLY A 350 -19.90 -42.09 39.85
C GLY A 350 -18.39 -42.28 40.05
N GLU A 351 -17.79 -43.27 39.38
CA GLU A 351 -16.35 -43.54 39.43
C GLU A 351 -15.49 -42.31 39.08
N ASN A 352 -16.06 -41.39 38.30
CA ASN A 352 -15.43 -40.15 37.84
C ASN A 352 -15.57 -38.96 38.83
N GLY A 353 -16.08 -39.20 40.05
CA GLY A 353 -16.32 -38.16 41.07
C GLY A 353 -17.55 -37.28 40.83
N GLY A 354 -18.33 -37.52 39.77
CA GLY A 354 -19.57 -36.79 39.48
C GLY A 354 -20.69 -37.15 40.46
N LEU A 355 -21.43 -36.15 40.94
CA LEU A 355 -22.57 -36.32 41.84
C LEU A 355 -23.87 -36.50 41.06
N THR A 356 -24.51 -37.67 41.20
CA THR A 356 -25.88 -37.91 40.70
C THR A 356 -26.89 -37.80 41.83
N VAL A 357 -27.91 -36.96 41.62
CA VAL A 357 -29.07 -36.81 42.52
C VAL A 357 -30.28 -37.46 41.86
N ASN A 358 -30.66 -38.65 42.33
CA ASN A 358 -31.87 -39.32 41.87
C ASN A 358 -33.03 -39.01 42.83
N GLY A 359 -33.92 -38.10 42.41
CA GLY A 359 -35.19 -37.84 43.08
C GLY A 359 -36.33 -38.65 42.43
N THR A 360 -37.20 -39.26 43.23
CA THR A 360 -38.38 -40.00 42.75
C THR A 360 -39.59 -39.10 42.45
N GLY A 361 -39.34 -37.81 42.18
CA GLY A 361 -40.35 -36.79 41.86
C GLY A 361 -39.70 -35.47 41.44
N SER A 362 -40.51 -34.45 41.16
CA SER A 362 -40.06 -33.12 40.73
C SER A 362 -39.05 -32.51 41.69
N SER A 363 -37.82 -32.33 41.23
CA SER A 363 -36.72 -31.75 42.01
C SER A 363 -36.40 -30.34 41.48
N SER A 364 -36.24 -29.36 42.38
CA SER A 364 -35.91 -27.98 42.04
C SER A 364 -34.81 -27.44 42.95
N PHE A 365 -33.96 -26.56 42.41
CA PHE A 365 -32.99 -25.81 43.18
C PHE A 365 -33.60 -24.47 43.59
N GLY A 366 -33.63 -24.19 44.90
CA GLY A 366 -34.11 -22.92 45.45
C GLY A 366 -33.06 -21.81 45.35
N GLY A 367 -32.71 -21.40 44.13
CA GLY A 367 -31.72 -20.35 43.88
C GLY A 367 -31.10 -20.43 42.48
N SER A 368 -30.20 -19.49 42.17
CA SER A 368 -29.45 -19.49 40.91
C SER A 368 -28.41 -20.62 40.88
N LEU A 369 -28.51 -21.53 39.91
CA LEU A 369 -27.52 -22.55 39.65
C LEU A 369 -26.45 -22.03 38.67
N THR A 370 -25.27 -21.67 39.18
CA THR A 370 -24.12 -21.31 38.34
C THR A 370 -23.35 -22.56 37.95
N VAL A 371 -23.36 -22.92 36.66
CA VAL A 371 -22.56 -24.01 36.09
C VAL A 371 -21.34 -23.40 35.40
N THR A 372 -20.14 -23.67 35.92
CA THR A 372 -18.86 -23.14 35.40
C THR A 372 -18.23 -24.01 34.30
N GLY A 373 -18.94 -25.04 33.84
CA GLY A 373 -18.55 -25.94 32.75
C GLY A 373 -19.71 -26.20 31.79
N SER A 374 -19.66 -27.31 31.05
CA SER A 374 -20.74 -27.70 30.13
C SER A 374 -21.99 -28.21 30.86
N LEU A 375 -23.15 -27.65 30.51
CA LEU A 375 -24.46 -28.09 31.00
C LEU A 375 -25.16 -28.98 29.96
N THR A 376 -25.34 -30.26 30.28
CA THR A 376 -26.12 -31.22 29.47
C THR A 376 -27.52 -31.37 30.07
N ILE A 377 -28.58 -31.04 29.31
CA ILE A 377 -29.97 -31.10 29.77
C ILE A 377 -30.70 -32.27 29.09
N ASN A 378 -31.02 -33.33 29.85
CA ASN A 378 -31.85 -34.44 29.39
C ASN A 378 -33.31 -34.25 29.86
N THR A 379 -34.18 -33.78 28.98
CA THR A 379 -35.61 -33.61 29.29
C THR A 379 -36.41 -34.89 29.01
N GLY A 380 -36.78 -35.64 30.06
CA GLY A 380 -37.79 -36.70 29.94
C GLY A 380 -39.20 -36.10 29.80
N GLY A 381 -39.88 -36.37 28.70
CA GLY A 381 -41.19 -35.79 28.38
C GLY A 381 -42.34 -36.80 28.35
N ALA A 382 -43.50 -36.40 28.85
CA ALA A 382 -44.79 -37.06 28.66
C ALA A 382 -45.84 -36.03 28.23
N TYR A 383 -46.86 -36.46 27.47
CA TYR A 383 -47.92 -35.60 26.90
C TYR A 383 -47.44 -34.56 25.84
N SER A 384 -46.57 -35.03 24.94
CA SER A 384 -46.38 -34.49 23.56
C SER A 384 -46.02 -33.00 23.37
N TRP A 385 -45.60 -32.28 24.42
CA TRP A 385 -45.02 -30.92 24.30
C TRP A 385 -43.63 -30.85 24.95
N ASN A 386 -42.59 -31.09 24.15
CA ASN A 386 -41.20 -30.87 24.55
C ASN A 386 -40.81 -29.40 24.26
N LYS A 387 -40.33 -28.65 25.26
CA LYS A 387 -39.97 -27.22 25.09
C LYS A 387 -38.63 -26.96 24.40
N LEU A 388 -37.90 -28.02 24.04
CA LEU A 388 -36.80 -27.99 23.08
C LEU A 388 -36.95 -29.22 22.18
N VAL A 389 -37.71 -29.09 21.09
CA VAL A 389 -37.84 -30.16 20.09
C VAL A 389 -36.66 -30.07 19.13
N VAL A 390 -35.65 -30.91 19.35
CA VAL A 390 -34.64 -31.27 18.35
C VAL A 390 -35.20 -32.46 17.57
N THR A 391 -35.97 -32.18 16.53
CA THR A 391 -36.51 -33.21 15.63
C THR A 391 -35.60 -33.35 14.43
N THR A 392 -35.14 -34.57 14.16
CA THR A 392 -34.56 -34.87 12.85
C THR A 392 -35.68 -35.09 11.83
N THR A 393 -35.72 -34.30 10.77
CA THR A 393 -36.65 -34.50 9.65
C THR A 393 -35.92 -34.76 8.34
N SER A 394 -36.54 -35.52 7.44
CA SER A 394 -36.14 -35.68 6.03
C SER A 394 -36.81 -34.64 5.11
N GLU A 395 -37.81 -33.91 5.60
CA GLU A 395 -38.54 -32.86 4.86
C GLU A 395 -37.66 -31.61 4.56
N TRP A 396 -36.52 -31.47 5.24
CA TRP A 396 -35.60 -30.33 5.11
C TRP A 396 -34.20 -30.84 4.76
N GLY A 397 -33.80 -30.74 3.48
CA GLY A 397 -32.47 -31.11 3.01
C GLY A 397 -32.48 -31.98 1.76
N ASP A 398 -31.45 -32.80 1.60
CA ASP A 398 -31.23 -33.75 0.49
C ASP A 398 -32.03 -35.07 0.62
N GLY A 399 -32.96 -35.16 1.57
CA GLY A 399 -33.86 -36.30 1.77
C GLY A 399 -33.23 -37.52 2.46
N ASP A 400 -31.99 -37.84 2.13
CA ASP A 400 -31.27 -39.02 2.64
C ASP A 400 -30.66 -38.83 4.05
N ASN A 401 -30.36 -37.58 4.42
CA ASN A 401 -29.79 -37.24 5.74
C ASN A 401 -30.83 -36.60 6.67
N LYS A 402 -30.78 -36.99 7.95
CA LYS A 402 -31.71 -36.55 8.99
C LYS A 402 -31.19 -35.29 9.68
N TYR A 403 -31.75 -34.12 9.36
CA TYR A 403 -31.29 -32.82 9.88
C TYR A 403 -32.11 -32.33 11.06
N VAL A 404 -31.42 -31.75 12.05
CA VAL A 404 -32.02 -31.12 13.24
C VAL A 404 -32.79 -29.86 12.86
N THR A 405 -34.10 -29.89 13.04
CA THR A 405 -34.94 -28.69 13.10
C THR A 405 -35.16 -28.27 14.56
N ILE A 406 -35.26 -26.95 14.77
CA ILE A 406 -35.65 -26.34 16.04
C ILE A 406 -36.82 -25.41 15.71
N GLY A 407 -37.99 -25.64 16.29
CA GLY A 407 -39.19 -24.80 16.09
C GLY A 407 -40.12 -25.24 14.95
N ALA A 408 -40.74 -26.43 15.06
CA ALA A 408 -41.78 -26.85 14.13
C ALA A 408 -43.17 -26.36 14.57
N GLY A 409 -43.91 -25.66 13.69
CA GLY A 409 -45.36 -25.44 13.89
C GLY A 409 -45.95 -24.07 13.53
N GLY A 410 -45.70 -23.54 12.32
CA GLY A 410 -46.53 -22.47 11.73
C GLY A 410 -46.08 -21.02 11.97
N ALA A 411 -45.31 -20.49 11.01
CA ALA A 411 -44.80 -19.12 10.90
C ALA A 411 -43.68 -18.72 11.88
N ASP A 412 -42.77 -17.88 11.38
CA ASP A 412 -41.36 -17.87 11.76
C ASP A 412 -40.96 -16.68 12.68
N GLY A 413 -39.91 -16.78 13.49
CA GLY A 413 -38.95 -17.88 13.63
C GLY A 413 -37.92 -17.64 14.76
N ILE A 414 -36.77 -18.31 14.68
CA ILE A 414 -35.70 -18.19 15.68
C ILE A 414 -34.83 -16.96 15.41
N MET A 415 -34.81 -16.01 16.35
CA MET A 415 -33.71 -15.04 16.43
C MET A 415 -32.46 -15.72 16.99
N LEU A 416 -31.55 -16.13 16.11
CA LEU A 416 -30.19 -16.43 16.51
C LEU A 416 -29.47 -15.10 16.79
N SER A 417 -29.36 -14.73 18.07
CA SER A 417 -28.48 -13.64 18.46
C SER A 417 -27.03 -14.14 18.41
N ASN A 418 -26.21 -13.51 17.57
CA ASN A 418 -24.79 -13.82 17.39
C ASN A 418 -24.49 -15.28 16.89
N PRO A 419 -25.03 -15.71 15.73
CA PRO A 419 -24.82 -17.06 15.20
C PRO A 419 -23.36 -17.27 14.77
N HIS A 420 -22.64 -18.12 15.50
CA HIS A 420 -21.30 -18.56 15.11
C HIS A 420 -21.39 -19.66 14.04
N VAL A 421 -21.47 -19.28 12.77
CA VAL A 421 -21.58 -20.21 11.62
C VAL A 421 -20.30 -21.04 11.50
N THR A 422 -20.37 -22.31 11.92
CA THR A 422 -19.24 -23.25 11.87
C THR A 422 -19.00 -23.77 10.46
N TRP A 423 -17.72 -23.98 10.14
CA TRP A 423 -17.24 -24.50 8.85
C TRP A 423 -17.80 -25.90 8.57
N ARG A 424 -18.40 -26.11 7.39
CA ARG A 424 -18.82 -27.42 6.87
C ARG A 424 -18.49 -27.50 5.39
N ASP A 425 -17.96 -28.64 4.94
CA ASP A 425 -17.57 -28.88 3.53
C ASP A 425 -16.71 -27.74 2.95
N SER A 426 -15.72 -27.29 3.72
CA SER A 426 -14.81 -26.19 3.40
C SER A 426 -15.39 -24.78 3.23
N ARG A 427 -16.66 -24.54 3.59
CA ARG A 427 -17.36 -23.23 3.51
C ARG A 427 -17.99 -22.83 4.85
N ALA A 428 -18.31 -21.55 5.00
CA ALA A 428 -19.10 -21.01 6.10
C ALA A 428 -20.35 -20.33 5.52
N SER A 429 -21.46 -21.07 5.45
CA SER A 429 -22.71 -20.61 4.83
C SER A 429 -23.96 -21.03 5.60
N ILE A 430 -25.03 -20.26 5.40
CA ILE A 430 -26.38 -20.52 5.88
C ILE A 430 -27.22 -20.97 4.69
N ARG A 431 -27.85 -22.15 4.81
CA ARG A 431 -28.83 -22.63 3.83
C ARG A 431 -30.22 -22.21 4.28
N TYR A 432 -30.88 -21.39 3.48
CA TYR A 432 -32.30 -21.09 3.59
C TYR A 432 -33.08 -22.21 2.87
N GLY A 433 -33.99 -22.85 3.61
CA GLY A 433 -34.73 -24.03 3.15
C GLY A 433 -35.68 -23.76 1.98
N ARG A 434 -36.25 -24.84 1.45
CA ARG A 434 -37.23 -24.79 0.35
C ARG A 434 -38.53 -24.12 0.82
N ALA A 435 -39.02 -23.16 0.04
CA ALA A 435 -40.27 -22.47 0.34
C ALA A 435 -41.43 -23.48 0.43
N GLY A 436 -42.18 -23.46 1.53
CA GLY A 436 -43.37 -24.30 1.73
C GLY A 436 -43.10 -25.77 2.11
N GLY A 437 -41.85 -26.16 2.40
CA GLY A 437 -41.54 -27.51 2.92
C GLY A 437 -41.77 -28.66 1.93
N ILE A 438 -41.81 -28.37 0.63
CA ILE A 438 -41.99 -29.37 -0.44
C ILE A 438 -40.67 -30.08 -0.79
N GLN A 439 -40.75 -31.39 -1.02
CA GLN A 439 -39.60 -32.28 -1.30
C GLN A 439 -38.85 -31.93 -2.61
N SER A 440 -39.44 -31.12 -3.49
CA SER A 440 -38.82 -30.64 -4.74
C SER A 440 -38.92 -29.11 -4.85
N GLY A 441 -37.81 -28.46 -5.26
CA GLY A 441 -37.78 -27.02 -5.56
C GLY A 441 -36.58 -26.26 -4.98
N SER A 442 -36.59 -24.95 -5.23
CA SER A 442 -35.63 -23.89 -4.86
C SER A 442 -35.14 -23.84 -3.39
N TYR A 443 -33.88 -24.13 -3.05
CA TYR A 443 -33.21 -23.66 -1.83
C TYR A 443 -32.06 -22.69 -2.12
N TRP A 444 -31.72 -21.84 -1.14
CA TRP A 444 -30.66 -20.83 -1.27
C TRP A 444 -29.53 -21.07 -0.27
N ASP A 445 -28.29 -21.08 -0.73
CA ASP A 445 -27.08 -21.19 0.10
C ASP A 445 -26.31 -19.87 0.07
N CYS A 446 -26.24 -19.17 1.21
CA CYS A 446 -25.64 -17.84 1.33
C CYS A 446 -24.44 -17.88 2.27
N GLY A 447 -23.26 -17.45 1.80
CA GLY A 447 -22.09 -17.29 2.67
C GLY A 447 -20.74 -17.35 1.96
N VAL A 448 -19.70 -17.55 2.76
CA VAL A 448 -18.30 -17.57 2.31
C VAL A 448 -17.90 -18.96 1.83
N ARG A 449 -17.34 -19.02 0.63
CA ARG A 449 -16.89 -20.24 -0.06
C ARG A 449 -15.44 -20.58 0.29
N GLN A 450 -15.00 -21.78 -0.09
CA GLN A 450 -13.64 -22.27 0.15
C GLN A 450 -12.55 -21.37 -0.48
N ASP A 451 -12.85 -20.70 -1.59
CA ASP A 451 -11.93 -19.76 -2.27
C ASP A 451 -11.93 -18.35 -1.64
N GLY A 452 -12.80 -18.09 -0.67
CA GLY A 452 -12.99 -16.79 -0.02
C GLY A 452 -13.99 -15.85 -0.70
N SER A 453 -14.68 -16.28 -1.77
CA SER A 453 -15.80 -15.53 -2.34
C SER A 453 -17.03 -15.56 -1.40
N PHE A 454 -17.87 -14.54 -1.45
CA PHE A 454 -19.17 -14.51 -0.80
C PHE A 454 -20.26 -14.62 -1.87
N SER A 455 -21.18 -15.57 -1.78
CA SER A 455 -22.23 -15.69 -2.79
C SER A 455 -23.57 -16.21 -2.29
N PHE A 456 -24.60 -15.87 -3.05
CA PHE A 456 -25.96 -16.40 -2.98
C PHE A 456 -26.13 -17.40 -4.12
N SER A 457 -26.25 -18.68 -3.78
CA SER A 457 -26.40 -19.75 -4.75
C SER A 457 -27.77 -20.43 -4.65
N LEU A 458 -28.28 -20.89 -5.79
CA LEU A 458 -29.49 -21.71 -5.89
C LEU A 458 -29.10 -23.19 -5.89
N GLU A 459 -29.86 -24.07 -5.26
CA GLU A 459 -29.66 -25.53 -5.20
C GLU A 459 -28.28 -26.08 -4.73
N GLY A 460 -27.31 -25.24 -4.34
CA GLY A 460 -26.06 -25.70 -3.72
C GLY A 460 -24.86 -24.80 -3.98
N PRO A 461 -23.63 -25.28 -3.75
CA PRO A 461 -22.44 -24.43 -3.82
C PRO A 461 -22.07 -23.98 -5.24
N SER A 462 -22.64 -24.55 -6.30
CA SER A 462 -22.11 -24.43 -7.67
C SER A 462 -22.93 -23.55 -8.62
N ASP A 463 -24.18 -23.21 -8.31
CA ASP A 463 -25.05 -22.38 -9.16
C ASP A 463 -25.26 -20.99 -8.53
N HIS A 464 -24.33 -20.07 -8.81
CA HIS A 464 -24.22 -18.79 -8.14
C HIS A 464 -25.04 -17.69 -8.82
N LYS A 465 -26.16 -17.24 -8.23
CA LYS A 465 -26.97 -16.16 -8.84
C LYS A 465 -26.44 -14.76 -8.54
N LEU A 466 -25.75 -14.58 -7.41
CA LEU A 466 -25.02 -13.36 -7.06
C LEU A 466 -23.73 -13.72 -6.33
N THR A 467 -22.58 -13.32 -6.86
CA THR A 467 -21.26 -13.57 -6.25
C THR A 467 -20.49 -12.27 -6.12
N ILE A 468 -19.94 -12.04 -4.92
CA ILE A 468 -18.82 -11.13 -4.68
C ILE A 468 -17.57 -12.02 -4.60
N ALA A 469 -16.78 -12.03 -5.66
CA ALA A 469 -15.56 -12.83 -5.71
C ALA A 469 -14.51 -12.28 -4.72
N LYS A 470 -13.53 -13.11 -4.33
CA LYS A 470 -12.45 -12.71 -3.39
C LYS A 470 -11.66 -11.46 -3.84
N ASN A 471 -11.67 -11.15 -5.14
CA ASN A 471 -11.04 -9.96 -5.73
C ASN A 471 -11.96 -8.73 -5.80
N GLY A 472 -13.18 -8.78 -5.24
CA GLY A 472 -14.15 -7.69 -5.21
C GLY A 472 -15.14 -7.64 -6.37
N ASN A 473 -14.97 -8.47 -7.41
CA ASN A 473 -15.87 -8.45 -8.57
C ASN A 473 -17.27 -8.96 -8.21
N ILE A 474 -18.30 -8.21 -8.62
CA ILE A 474 -19.72 -8.59 -8.46
C ILE A 474 -20.22 -9.22 -9.77
N SER A 475 -20.73 -10.45 -9.69
CA SER A 475 -21.37 -11.17 -10.80
C SER A 475 -22.83 -11.46 -10.48
N ILE A 476 -23.72 -11.32 -11.47
CA ILE A 476 -25.13 -11.71 -11.44
C ILE A 476 -25.37 -12.71 -12.57
N GLU A 477 -25.77 -13.93 -12.26
CA GLU A 477 -25.97 -14.99 -13.26
C GLU A 477 -27.46 -15.17 -13.61
N GLY A 478 -27.85 -14.72 -14.82
CA GLY A 478 -29.20 -14.83 -15.35
C GLY A 478 -29.58 -13.68 -16.28
N GLU A 479 -30.81 -13.70 -16.82
CA GLU A 479 -31.37 -12.59 -17.58
C GLU A 479 -31.81 -11.47 -16.63
N ILE A 480 -31.12 -10.32 -16.67
CA ILE A 480 -31.57 -9.10 -15.97
C ILE A 480 -32.77 -8.54 -16.74
N LYS A 481 -33.98 -8.90 -16.32
CA LYS A 481 -35.25 -8.43 -16.92
C LYS A 481 -35.60 -6.96 -16.61
N SER A 482 -34.68 -6.21 -16.01
CA SER A 482 -34.78 -4.76 -15.76
C SER A 482 -33.81 -3.99 -16.64
N ARG A 483 -33.97 -2.66 -16.72
CA ARG A 483 -33.34 -1.80 -17.75
C ARG A 483 -31.82 -1.52 -17.58
N GLY A 484 -31.08 -2.21 -16.71
CA GLY A 484 -29.63 -2.06 -16.60
C GLY A 484 -29.01 -2.37 -15.22
N ILE A 485 -27.68 -2.28 -15.15
CA ILE A 485 -26.84 -2.45 -13.95
C ILE A 485 -26.40 -1.06 -13.44
N HIS A 486 -26.26 -0.88 -12.12
CA HIS A 486 -25.84 0.37 -11.48
C HIS A 486 -24.84 0.08 -10.35
N VAL A 487 -23.74 0.86 -10.25
CA VAL A 487 -22.57 0.56 -9.38
C VAL A 487 -21.93 1.83 -8.80
N GLU A 488 -21.55 1.77 -7.52
CA GLU A 488 -20.72 2.71 -6.74
C GLU A 488 -19.98 1.86 -5.65
N TYR A 489 -18.89 2.25 -4.97
CA TYR A 489 -18.12 3.51 -4.89
C TYR A 489 -16.60 3.18 -4.64
N ASP A 490 -15.80 4.21 -4.38
CA ASP A 490 -14.39 4.23 -3.92
C ASP A 490 -13.27 3.70 -4.86
N ARG A 491 -12.75 4.67 -5.64
CA ARG A 491 -11.37 4.83 -6.16
C ARG A 491 -10.73 3.94 -7.22
N THR A 492 -11.11 2.68 -7.47
CA THR A 492 -10.41 1.87 -8.51
C THR A 492 -11.30 0.90 -9.29
N THR A 493 -12.43 1.37 -9.82
CA THR A 493 -13.33 0.58 -10.69
C THR A 493 -13.71 1.35 -11.96
N HIS A 494 -13.76 0.66 -13.10
CA HIS A 494 -13.80 1.27 -14.44
C HIS A 494 -15.11 2.02 -14.74
N ILE A 495 -15.15 3.31 -14.40
CA ILE A 495 -15.89 4.37 -15.13
C ILE A 495 -14.96 5.57 -15.46
N GLU A 496 -13.68 5.53 -15.08
CA GLU A 496 -12.68 6.55 -15.42
C GLU A 496 -11.62 6.06 -16.42
N LYS A 497 -12.12 5.68 -17.61
CA LYS A 497 -11.46 5.95 -18.91
C LYS A 497 -12.32 5.52 -20.09
N ASP A 498 -12.98 4.36 -20.03
CA ASP A 498 -13.48 3.68 -21.24
C ASP A 498 -14.98 3.91 -21.57
N GLY A 499 -15.68 4.76 -20.81
CA GLY A 499 -17.08 5.13 -21.05
C GLY A 499 -18.09 4.67 -19.99
N ALA A 500 -19.28 5.26 -20.01
CA ALA A 500 -20.35 5.05 -19.04
C ALA A 500 -21.75 5.30 -19.62
N LEU A 501 -22.72 4.47 -19.24
CA LEU A 501 -24.14 4.72 -19.46
C LEU A 501 -24.77 5.21 -18.16
N TYR A 502 -25.12 6.49 -18.08
CA TYR A 502 -25.69 7.10 -16.87
C TYR A 502 -26.79 8.11 -17.19
N ARG A 503 -27.53 8.54 -16.17
CA ARG A 503 -28.58 9.56 -16.31
C ARG A 503 -28.23 10.78 -15.43
N TYR A 504 -28.30 11.97 -16.00
CA TYR A 504 -28.04 13.23 -15.29
C TYR A 504 -29.01 14.31 -15.83
N ASN A 505 -29.53 15.18 -14.96
CA ASN A 505 -30.51 16.23 -15.30
C ASN A 505 -31.64 15.79 -16.27
N GLY A 506 -32.18 14.59 -16.07
CA GLY A 506 -33.24 13.99 -16.89
C GLY A 506 -32.77 13.36 -18.21
N GLN A 507 -31.61 13.76 -18.73
CA GLN A 507 -31.00 13.26 -19.96
C GLN A 507 -30.22 11.95 -19.72
N VAL A 508 -30.14 11.10 -20.74
CA VAL A 508 -29.31 9.88 -20.73
C VAL A 508 -27.99 10.19 -21.44
N TYR A 509 -26.89 10.00 -20.73
CA TYR A 509 -25.54 10.19 -21.24
C TYR A 509 -24.89 8.84 -21.52
N ILE A 510 -24.22 8.78 -22.66
CA ILE A 510 -23.30 7.71 -23.02
C ILE A 510 -21.95 8.38 -23.19
N SER A 511 -21.10 8.36 -22.16
CA SER A 511 -19.68 8.68 -22.35
C SER A 511 -19.00 7.45 -22.94
N ILE A 512 -18.00 7.69 -23.79
CA ILE A 512 -17.10 6.71 -24.40
C ILE A 512 -15.79 7.43 -24.72
N ASP A 513 -14.66 6.75 -24.61
CA ASP A 513 -13.34 7.32 -24.95
C ASP A 513 -13.09 7.23 -26.46
N ASP A 514 -13.21 6.02 -27.00
CA ASP A 514 -12.81 5.69 -28.36
C ASP A 514 -13.95 5.84 -29.39
N ASN A 515 -14.86 4.84 -29.43
CA ASN A 515 -15.79 4.63 -30.54
C ASN A 515 -17.15 4.09 -30.08
N LEU A 516 -18.26 4.69 -30.55
CA LEU A 516 -19.60 4.13 -30.34
C LEU A 516 -20.11 3.50 -31.64
N TYR A 517 -20.38 2.20 -31.58
CA TYR A 517 -21.00 1.44 -32.67
C TYR A 517 -22.46 1.14 -32.34
N ILE A 518 -23.39 1.88 -32.95
CA ILE A 518 -24.82 1.55 -32.90
C ILE A 518 -25.11 0.64 -34.10
N ARG A 519 -25.24 -0.68 -33.88
CA ARG A 519 -25.32 -1.68 -34.94
C ARG A 519 -26.62 -2.51 -34.91
N ASP A 520 -27.30 -2.59 -36.04
CA ASP A 520 -28.26 -3.65 -36.33
C ASP A 520 -27.50 -4.84 -36.95
N TYR A 521 -27.27 -5.87 -36.13
CA TYR A 521 -26.59 -7.11 -36.55
C TYR A 521 -27.37 -7.86 -37.62
N SER A 522 -28.70 -7.85 -37.58
CA SER A 522 -29.55 -8.59 -38.52
C SER A 522 -29.54 -8.00 -39.94
N ARG A 523 -29.32 -6.68 -40.05
CA ARG A 523 -29.28 -5.94 -41.33
C ARG A 523 -27.89 -5.44 -41.71
N ASN A 524 -26.87 -5.78 -40.91
CA ASN A 524 -25.48 -5.34 -41.03
C ASN A 524 -25.30 -3.83 -41.23
N LYS A 525 -26.12 -3.01 -40.56
CA LYS A 525 -26.02 -1.54 -40.60
C LYS A 525 -25.42 -1.05 -39.29
N TYR A 526 -24.55 -0.04 -39.37
CA TYR A 526 -24.03 0.63 -38.18
C TYR A 526 -23.88 2.14 -38.39
N ILE A 527 -24.03 2.89 -37.29
CA ILE A 527 -23.50 4.25 -37.14
C ILE A 527 -22.23 4.14 -36.32
N HIS A 528 -21.15 4.76 -36.79
CA HIS A 528 -19.88 4.83 -36.10
C HIS A 528 -19.60 6.29 -35.72
N LEU A 529 -19.66 6.56 -34.41
CA LEU A 529 -19.14 7.81 -33.84
C LEU A 529 -17.68 7.56 -33.46
N ASP A 530 -16.77 8.22 -34.17
CA ASP A 530 -15.34 8.25 -33.93
C ASP A 530 -15.06 9.51 -33.07
N VAL A 531 -15.02 9.33 -31.75
CA VAL A 531 -14.97 10.44 -30.81
C VAL A 531 -13.58 11.07 -30.78
N LEU A 532 -12.53 10.24 -30.83
CA LEU A 532 -11.13 10.68 -30.95
C LEU A 532 -10.91 11.66 -32.10
N ASN A 533 -11.46 11.38 -33.29
CA ASN A 533 -11.31 12.24 -34.47
C ASN A 533 -12.50 13.19 -34.69
N GLN A 534 -13.47 13.23 -33.77
CA GLN A 534 -14.70 14.02 -33.86
C GLN A 534 -15.49 13.81 -35.17
N LYS A 535 -15.56 12.56 -35.65
CA LYS A 535 -16.20 12.18 -36.93
C LYS A 535 -17.43 11.32 -36.74
N ILE A 536 -18.43 11.56 -37.60
CA ILE A 536 -19.60 10.69 -37.77
C ILE A 536 -19.45 9.97 -39.11
N ASN A 537 -19.17 8.67 -39.07
CA ASN A 537 -18.94 7.87 -40.27
C ASN A 537 -20.22 7.13 -40.68
N TYR A 538 -20.68 7.38 -41.90
CA TYR A 538 -21.81 6.66 -42.51
C TYR A 538 -21.32 5.54 -43.44
N SER A 539 -21.87 4.33 -43.30
CA SER A 539 -21.54 3.21 -44.18
C SER A 539 -21.98 3.50 -45.62
N SER A 540 -21.01 3.66 -46.53
CA SER A 540 -21.23 4.16 -47.90
C SER A 540 -20.60 3.27 -49.00
N ASP A 541 -20.08 2.09 -48.63
CA ASP A 541 -19.44 1.11 -49.53
C ASP A 541 -20.39 0.70 -50.69
N ILE A 542 -19.84 0.56 -51.89
CA ILE A 542 -20.56 0.13 -53.09
C ILE A 542 -21.23 -1.24 -52.92
N LYS A 543 -20.64 -2.14 -52.12
CA LYS A 543 -21.19 -3.47 -51.78
C LYS A 543 -22.52 -3.40 -51.00
N LEU A 544 -22.81 -2.27 -50.37
CA LEU A 544 -24.03 -2.03 -49.60
C LEU A 544 -25.11 -1.28 -50.41
N LYS A 545 -24.84 -0.98 -51.69
CA LYS A 545 -25.70 -0.17 -52.58
C LYS A 545 -26.12 -0.96 -53.82
N LYS A 546 -27.27 -0.59 -54.39
CA LYS A 546 -27.80 -1.11 -55.66
C LYS A 546 -28.52 0.02 -56.40
N ASN A 547 -28.73 -0.14 -57.71
CA ASN A 547 -29.42 0.82 -58.58
C ASN A 547 -28.80 2.24 -58.52
N ILE A 548 -27.48 2.33 -58.60
CA ILE A 548 -26.74 3.60 -58.55
C ILE A 548 -26.97 4.36 -59.87
N GLN A 549 -27.49 5.59 -59.78
CA GLN A 549 -27.75 6.49 -60.91
C GLN A 549 -27.18 7.88 -60.62
N PRO A 550 -26.82 8.68 -61.64
CA PRO A 550 -26.48 10.09 -61.46
C PRO A 550 -27.67 10.88 -60.89
N LEU A 551 -27.40 11.89 -60.07
CA LEU A 551 -28.43 12.81 -59.60
C LEU A 551 -28.53 14.00 -60.56
N GLU A 552 -29.65 14.09 -61.28
CA GLU A 552 -29.88 15.15 -62.28
C GLU A 552 -30.68 16.33 -61.72
N ASN A 553 -30.43 17.51 -62.29
CA ASN A 553 -31.08 18.79 -62.00
C ASN A 553 -30.87 19.24 -60.55
N GLY A 554 -29.64 19.05 -60.04
CA GLY A 554 -29.26 19.38 -58.67
C GLY A 554 -29.48 20.87 -58.37
N LEU A 555 -29.08 21.75 -59.28
CA LEU A 555 -29.22 23.20 -59.12
C LEU A 555 -30.69 23.62 -59.11
N GLN A 556 -31.51 23.13 -60.04
CA GLN A 556 -32.93 23.48 -60.09
C GLN A 556 -33.69 23.02 -58.84
N LYS A 557 -33.41 21.81 -58.35
CA LYS A 557 -34.04 21.29 -57.12
C LYS A 557 -33.61 22.05 -55.87
N ILE A 558 -32.32 22.39 -55.73
CA ILE A 558 -31.82 23.23 -54.62
C ILE A 558 -32.42 24.64 -54.68
N LEU A 559 -32.49 25.27 -55.87
CA LEU A 559 -33.13 26.59 -56.04
C LEU A 559 -34.64 26.58 -55.77
N SER A 560 -35.29 25.41 -55.78
CA SER A 560 -36.70 25.26 -55.40
C SER A 560 -36.89 25.15 -53.88
N LEU A 561 -35.82 24.96 -53.09
CA LEU A 561 -35.89 24.93 -51.63
C LEU A 561 -35.89 26.34 -51.05
N ARG A 562 -36.73 26.55 -50.03
CA ARG A 562 -36.86 27.83 -49.33
C ARG A 562 -36.24 27.74 -47.93
N GLY A 563 -35.10 28.39 -47.74
CA GLY A 563 -34.54 28.66 -46.41
C GLY A 563 -35.49 29.55 -45.61
N VAL A 564 -35.78 29.17 -44.36
CA VAL A 564 -36.68 29.90 -43.46
C VAL A 564 -36.03 30.13 -42.09
N THR A 565 -36.42 31.23 -41.44
CA THR A 565 -36.28 31.40 -39.99
C THR A 565 -37.58 31.00 -39.31
N PHE A 566 -37.51 30.25 -38.22
CA PHE A 566 -38.68 29.83 -37.45
C PHE A 566 -38.41 29.83 -35.94
N GLU A 567 -39.47 29.83 -35.16
CA GLU A 567 -39.47 29.58 -33.71
C GLU A 567 -40.33 28.34 -33.46
N TRP A 568 -40.01 27.55 -32.44
CA TRP A 568 -40.84 26.39 -32.08
C TRP A 568 -42.15 26.87 -31.44
N LYS A 569 -43.23 26.09 -31.64
CA LYS A 569 -44.56 26.44 -31.10
C LYS A 569 -44.73 26.17 -29.61
N ASP A 570 -43.84 25.36 -29.05
CA ASP A 570 -43.85 24.92 -27.66
C ASP A 570 -42.39 24.79 -27.19
N ASP A 571 -42.12 25.24 -25.97
CA ASP A 571 -40.80 25.25 -25.34
C ASP A 571 -40.30 23.81 -25.07
N GLU A 572 -41.19 22.81 -25.05
CA GLU A 572 -40.82 21.39 -24.96
C GLU A 572 -39.95 20.92 -26.16
N PHE A 573 -40.11 21.52 -27.34
CA PHE A 573 -39.29 21.18 -28.53
C PHE A 573 -37.95 21.91 -28.57
N SER A 574 -37.80 23.04 -27.86
CA SER A 574 -36.51 23.72 -27.72
C SER A 574 -36.49 24.66 -26.53
N GLN A 575 -35.59 24.40 -25.58
CA GLN A 575 -35.33 25.28 -24.44
C GLN A 575 -34.56 26.57 -24.81
N GLN A 576 -34.40 26.88 -26.10
CA GLN A 576 -33.78 28.12 -26.59
C GLN A 576 -34.84 28.99 -27.26
N PRO A 577 -35.25 30.13 -26.65
CA PRO A 577 -36.30 31.02 -27.17
C PRO A 577 -35.76 31.94 -28.29
N HIS A 578 -35.07 31.36 -29.26
CA HIS A 578 -34.35 32.08 -30.31
C HIS A 578 -34.74 31.56 -31.70
N LYS A 579 -34.76 32.47 -32.68
CA LYS A 579 -35.02 32.14 -34.09
C LYS A 579 -33.99 31.15 -34.60
N GLN A 580 -34.47 30.01 -35.09
CA GLN A 580 -33.66 28.97 -35.72
C GLN A 580 -33.74 29.09 -37.24
N LEU A 581 -32.68 28.68 -37.93
CA LEU A 581 -32.63 28.59 -39.38
C LEU A 581 -32.90 27.15 -39.81
N GLY A 582 -33.64 26.95 -40.90
CA GLY A 582 -33.89 25.61 -41.42
C GLY A 582 -34.76 25.58 -42.68
N LEU A 583 -35.38 24.42 -42.89
CA LEU A 583 -36.29 24.12 -44.00
C LEU A 583 -37.59 23.53 -43.46
N ILE A 584 -38.69 23.71 -44.19
CA ILE A 584 -39.98 23.10 -43.86
C ILE A 584 -40.03 21.68 -44.45
N ALA A 585 -40.23 20.67 -43.63
CA ALA A 585 -40.13 19.26 -44.04
C ALA A 585 -41.10 18.87 -45.16
N GLN A 586 -42.29 19.48 -45.21
CA GLN A 586 -43.30 19.28 -46.25
C GLN A 586 -42.90 19.92 -47.60
N GLU A 587 -42.18 21.05 -47.57
CA GLU A 587 -41.62 21.69 -48.77
C GLU A 587 -40.46 20.85 -49.31
N VAL A 588 -39.63 20.29 -48.43
CA VAL A 588 -38.56 19.35 -48.80
C VAL A 588 -39.13 18.03 -49.34
N GLU A 589 -40.15 17.45 -48.72
CA GLU A 589 -40.79 16.19 -49.15
C GLU A 589 -41.30 16.26 -50.59
N SER A 590 -41.75 17.43 -51.02
CA SER A 590 -42.26 17.69 -52.38
C SER A 590 -41.16 17.68 -53.46
N ILE A 591 -39.88 17.77 -53.09
CA ILE A 591 -38.74 17.93 -54.00
C ILE A 591 -37.70 16.80 -53.83
N PHE A 592 -37.48 16.38 -52.58
CA PHE A 592 -36.58 15.31 -52.14
C PHE A 592 -37.28 14.43 -51.08
N PRO A 593 -38.27 13.61 -51.46
CA PRO A 593 -38.97 12.74 -50.51
C PRO A 593 -38.04 11.72 -49.83
N GLU A 594 -36.90 11.39 -50.42
CA GLU A 594 -35.95 10.39 -49.93
C GLU A 594 -35.20 10.82 -48.66
N ILE A 595 -35.18 12.12 -48.36
CA ILE A 595 -34.52 12.69 -47.18
C ILE A 595 -35.52 13.13 -46.10
N VAL A 596 -36.81 12.88 -46.29
CA VAL A 596 -37.84 13.15 -45.28
C VAL A 596 -38.31 11.84 -44.66
N GLN A 597 -38.36 11.78 -43.33
CA GLN A 597 -38.87 10.62 -42.60
C GLN A 597 -40.11 11.02 -41.81
N ILE A 598 -41.15 10.19 -41.89
CA ILE A 598 -42.37 10.31 -41.10
C ILE A 598 -42.20 9.38 -39.89
N GLY A 599 -42.22 9.96 -38.68
CA GLY A 599 -42.18 9.23 -37.42
C GLY A 599 -43.46 8.41 -37.19
N HIS A 600 -43.43 7.51 -36.18
CA HIS A 600 -44.61 6.73 -35.79
C HIS A 600 -45.76 7.60 -35.24
N ASP A 601 -45.45 8.85 -34.88
CA ASP A 601 -46.33 9.93 -34.44
C ASP A 601 -46.89 10.77 -35.59
N GLY A 602 -46.46 10.51 -36.83
CA GLY A 602 -46.83 11.30 -38.01
C GLY A 602 -46.00 12.57 -38.21
N ILE A 603 -45.04 12.87 -37.33
CA ILE A 603 -44.18 14.06 -37.44
C ILE A 603 -43.13 13.83 -38.53
N ARG A 604 -42.92 14.86 -39.38
CA ARG A 604 -41.92 14.83 -40.45
C ARG A 604 -40.59 15.41 -39.96
N SER A 605 -39.51 14.70 -40.24
CA SER A 605 -38.13 15.12 -39.96
C SER A 605 -37.29 15.10 -41.24
N ILE A 606 -36.26 15.95 -41.31
CA ILE A 606 -35.37 16.10 -42.48
C ILE A 606 -33.98 15.55 -42.16
N HIS A 607 -33.50 14.63 -42.98
CA HIS A 607 -32.10 14.21 -43.00
C HIS A 607 -31.25 15.25 -43.76
N TYR A 608 -30.90 16.36 -43.08
CA TYR A 608 -30.19 17.50 -43.68
C TYR A 608 -28.88 17.13 -44.40
N ILE A 609 -28.13 16.14 -43.92
CA ILE A 609 -26.91 15.62 -44.56
C ILE A 609 -27.19 15.10 -45.98
N GLY A 610 -28.41 14.61 -46.24
CA GLY A 610 -28.86 14.20 -47.56
C GLY A 610 -28.86 15.31 -48.62
N LEU A 611 -28.88 16.59 -48.22
CA LEU A 611 -28.80 17.75 -49.12
C LEU A 611 -27.39 17.98 -49.68
N ILE A 612 -26.35 17.42 -49.06
CA ILE A 612 -24.96 17.58 -49.54
C ILE A 612 -24.82 17.01 -50.96
N THR A 613 -25.47 15.89 -51.27
CA THR A 613 -25.43 15.26 -52.60
C THR A 613 -26.01 16.16 -53.71
N PRO A 614 -27.26 16.68 -53.63
CA PRO A 614 -27.76 17.65 -54.61
C PRO A 614 -26.98 18.97 -54.63
N MET A 615 -26.40 19.42 -53.51
CA MET A 615 -25.52 20.60 -53.51
C MET A 615 -24.23 20.37 -54.29
N ILE A 616 -23.61 19.18 -54.21
CA ILE A 616 -22.42 18.83 -55.01
C ILE A 616 -22.74 18.88 -56.51
N GLU A 617 -23.86 18.31 -56.94
CA GLU A 617 -24.25 18.37 -58.36
C GLU A 617 -24.69 19.79 -58.77
N ALA A 618 -25.35 20.55 -57.89
CA ALA A 618 -25.67 21.96 -58.15
C ALA A 618 -24.42 22.82 -58.41
N ILE A 619 -23.36 22.62 -57.63
CA ILE A 619 -22.07 23.33 -57.81
C ILE A 619 -21.41 22.91 -59.14
N LYS A 620 -21.44 21.63 -59.51
CA LYS A 620 -20.93 21.15 -60.81
C LYS A 620 -21.73 21.73 -61.99
N GLU A 621 -23.06 21.74 -61.89
CA GLU A 621 -23.96 22.35 -62.88
C GLU A 621 -23.68 23.86 -63.01
N GLN A 622 -23.51 24.58 -61.90
CA GLN A 622 -23.17 26.00 -61.87
C GLN A 622 -21.78 26.26 -62.48
N GLN A 623 -20.75 25.46 -62.14
CA GLN A 623 -19.42 25.59 -62.74
C GLN A 623 -19.44 25.37 -64.25
N LYS A 624 -20.24 24.42 -64.75
CA LYS A 624 -20.45 24.19 -66.19
C LYS A 624 -21.09 25.40 -66.87
N GLN A 625 -22.05 26.07 -66.21
CA GLN A 625 -22.65 27.31 -66.72
C GLN A 625 -21.62 28.45 -66.75
N ILE A 626 -20.82 28.63 -65.69
CA ILE A 626 -19.76 29.65 -65.62
C ILE A 626 -18.75 29.45 -66.76
N SER A 627 -18.24 28.24 -66.95
CA SER A 627 -17.30 27.94 -68.05
C SER A 627 -17.93 28.20 -69.43
N SER A 628 -19.23 27.90 -69.61
CA SER A 628 -19.93 28.21 -70.86
C SER A 628 -20.14 29.71 -71.09
N LEU A 629 -20.33 30.50 -70.04
CA LEU A 629 -20.45 31.96 -70.13
C LEU A 629 -19.09 32.61 -70.46
N LEU A 630 -18.00 32.12 -69.86
CA LEU A 630 -16.64 32.60 -70.16
C LEU A 630 -16.26 32.34 -71.63
N MET A 631 -16.49 31.15 -72.17
CA MET A 631 -16.24 30.86 -73.59
C MET A 631 -17.04 31.77 -74.53
N ARG A 632 -18.30 32.08 -74.20
CA ARG A 632 -19.12 33.04 -74.98
C ARG A 632 -18.59 34.47 -74.88
N LEU A 633 -18.05 34.86 -73.72
CA LEU A 633 -17.46 36.18 -73.52
C LEU A 633 -16.18 36.35 -74.36
N GLU A 634 -15.31 35.35 -74.39
CA GLU A 634 -14.13 35.31 -75.26
C GLU A 634 -14.53 35.36 -76.75
N GLU A 635 -15.54 34.60 -77.17
CA GLU A 635 -16.07 34.65 -78.53
C GLU A 635 -16.61 36.04 -78.89
N GLN A 636 -17.37 36.68 -77.99
CA GLN A 636 -17.85 38.05 -78.17
C GLN A 636 -16.71 39.08 -78.20
N GLN A 637 -15.68 38.95 -77.37
CA GLN A 637 -14.51 39.82 -77.42
C GLN A 637 -13.77 39.69 -78.76
N ASN A 638 -13.54 38.46 -79.21
CA ASN A 638 -12.90 38.17 -80.50
C ASN A 638 -13.71 38.71 -81.69
N ASN A 639 -15.04 38.60 -81.65
CA ASN A 639 -15.91 39.16 -82.69
C ASN A 639 -15.95 40.71 -82.66
N ASN A 640 -15.91 41.33 -81.48
CA ASN A 640 -15.80 42.79 -81.36
C ASN A 640 -14.45 43.34 -81.84
N VAL A 641 -13.35 42.59 -81.71
CA VAL A 641 -12.05 42.95 -82.32
C VAL A 641 -12.13 42.88 -83.85
N LYS A 642 -12.78 41.85 -84.41
CA LYS A 642 -12.99 41.71 -85.85
C LYS A 642 -13.94 42.75 -86.48
N LEU A 643 -14.74 43.46 -85.67
CA LEU A 643 -15.64 44.53 -86.12
C LEU A 643 -15.02 45.94 -85.99
N LYS A 644 -13.83 46.06 -85.40
CA LYS A 644 -13.09 47.32 -85.23
C LYS A 644 -11.91 47.48 -86.20
N ASN A 645 -11.61 46.43 -86.97
CA ASN A 645 -10.65 46.37 -88.06
C ASN A 645 -11.40 46.18 -89.38
#